data_AF-A0A970JSA9-F1
#
_entry.id   AF-A0A970JSA9-F1
#
_cell.length_a   1.000
_cell.length_b   1.000
_cell.length_c   1.000
_cell.angle_alpha   90.00
_cell.angle_beta   90.00
_cell.angle_gamma   90.00
#
_symmetry.space_group_name_H-M   'P 1'
#
loop_
_entity.id
_entity.type
_entity.pdbx_description
1 polymer ?
#
loop_
_entity_poly.entity_id
_entity_poly.type
_entity_poly.pdbx_seq_one_letter_code
_entity_poly.pdbx_strand_id
1 'polypeptide(L)'
;RTAVRLGAEEVTVIYRRSREEMPAEPIEVEEALEEGVQFLFLTNPKGFRGEAQLEALELVKMELGPPDASGRRRPVEIPGSEYILPADTVILALGQKVDQKLIAQLDVEQTRWGTFTDQPAAGVFAAGDCVTGAATVVEAVGAARAAALKIDAYLTGKPSKPEHSFAVSRGELDELDPAEFAARPKLPRQKPKQLAVSERIDSFTEYCFSYTPEQALQEAQRCLSCGCLDVADCELRLLAEKLDIEAEQFAETPKRYALDQSHPYIHRDQNKCILCGRCVSACRDLAGHSVLGFVSRGFETTVEPTLEQPLAEVCQSCGLCTTVCPTGAITLNYPWVKRGPWQADKVIETTCLQCGIGCGLEVSVVENKIVGVTSPINHPVNEGVLCSKGSFNYDCLFNNRLTEPQIKTEAGLKPVSLDEAVAVIADRLNEIAEQYGPGSIAVLASPNLTNEEYLKLAEFAACLGTDNLASTDPNAAAVGASRRSLADLDTADFAVVLNADLQQDYLPAASKLYRLIRSGVKVAVVGEECSGFERHPVLHVKLQQSQIEQLITALSSAASPREAEELIAEFAPEIRIALAELIIDYLKAEHPVLVTGENSLSKPALLALNQLLQIGAKSSSLLLLHNSGNRGGQLQAGFARSTTALDQIRALIVVETDLDVLAEAAQCEFTAVITPNQGVELAAADVILPGSHFLETDGTAVNFEGRVQKLNRVLTPPSGKDNLELLTWLGQAVQSRKAKVGSGIGGNPQAVQKK
;
A
#
# COMPACT_ATOMS: atom_id res chain seq x y z
N ARG A 1 0.06 -50.13 3.63
CA ARG A 1 0.13 -49.35 2.37
C ARG A 1 1.02 -50.05 1.35
N THR A 2 2.36 -49.97 1.41
CA THR A 2 3.25 -50.66 0.44
C THR A 2 2.99 -52.17 0.32
N ALA A 3 2.79 -52.87 1.45
CA ALA A 3 2.45 -54.30 1.41
C ALA A 3 1.12 -54.58 0.68
N VAL A 4 0.11 -53.73 0.85
CA VAL A 4 -1.17 -53.81 0.12
C VAL A 4 -0.92 -53.68 -1.38
N ARG A 5 -0.08 -52.71 -1.79
CA ARG A 5 0.30 -52.48 -3.20
C ARG A 5 1.12 -53.61 -3.83
N LEU A 6 1.82 -54.39 -3.01
CA LEU A 6 2.56 -55.57 -3.45
C LEU A 6 1.68 -56.83 -3.50
N GLY A 7 0.37 -56.71 -3.21
CA GLY A 7 -0.60 -57.79 -3.32
C GLY A 7 -0.87 -58.56 -2.03
N ALA A 8 -0.51 -58.03 -0.86
CA ALA A 8 -0.90 -58.65 0.41
C ALA A 8 -2.44 -58.59 0.59
N GLU A 9 -3.07 -59.75 0.81
CA GLU A 9 -4.53 -59.86 0.99
C GLU A 9 -5.02 -59.16 2.25
N GLU A 10 -4.25 -59.25 3.34
CA GLU A 10 -4.55 -58.61 4.63
C GLU A 10 -3.28 -58.02 5.22
N VAL A 11 -3.36 -56.77 5.69
CA VAL A 11 -2.24 -56.07 6.33
C VAL A 11 -2.71 -55.47 7.65
N THR A 12 -2.07 -55.90 8.74
CA THR A 12 -2.42 -55.47 10.10
C THR A 12 -1.23 -54.82 10.80
N VAL A 13 -1.40 -53.57 11.21
CA VAL A 13 -0.41 -52.82 12.01
C VAL A 13 -0.70 -53.04 13.49
N ILE A 14 0.25 -53.65 14.20
CA ILE A 14 0.15 -53.90 15.64
C ILE A 14 0.90 -52.78 16.37
N TYR A 15 0.19 -52.04 17.22
CA TYR A 15 0.77 -50.92 17.95
C TYR A 15 0.42 -50.96 19.44
N ARG A 16 1.45 -50.85 20.27
CA ARG A 16 1.35 -51.02 21.74
C ARG A 16 0.68 -49.88 22.49
N ARG A 17 0.31 -48.78 21.83
CA ARG A 17 -0.40 -47.62 22.43
C ARG A 17 -1.70 -47.32 21.66
N SER A 18 -2.43 -46.29 22.09
CA SER A 18 -3.62 -45.83 21.35
C SER A 18 -3.25 -45.11 20.06
N ARG A 19 -4.27 -44.71 19.29
CA ARG A 19 -4.11 -43.90 18.08
C ARG A 19 -3.55 -42.52 18.43
N GLU A 20 -3.98 -41.94 19.54
CA GLU A 20 -3.61 -40.59 19.98
C GLU A 20 -2.12 -40.50 20.38
N GLU A 21 -1.52 -41.57 20.90
CA GLU A 21 -0.07 -41.60 21.19
C GLU A 21 0.77 -42.26 20.08
N MET A 22 0.18 -42.50 18.91
CA MET A 22 0.91 -42.90 17.73
C MET A 22 1.71 -41.70 17.20
N PRO A 23 3.04 -41.82 17.00
CA PRO A 23 3.86 -40.72 16.50
C PRO A 23 3.69 -40.45 15.00
N ALA A 24 2.88 -41.25 14.31
CA ALA A 24 2.63 -41.08 12.88
C ALA A 24 1.69 -39.89 12.65
N GLU A 25 1.93 -39.15 11.57
CA GLU A 25 1.03 -38.09 11.13
C GLU A 25 -0.40 -38.63 10.95
N PRO A 26 -1.45 -37.94 11.44
CA PRO A 26 -2.83 -38.44 11.36
C PRO A 26 -3.27 -38.80 9.94
N ILE A 27 -2.81 -38.06 8.93
CA ILE A 27 -3.13 -38.31 7.52
C ILE A 27 -2.60 -39.67 7.03
N GLU A 28 -1.43 -40.10 7.48
CA GLU A 28 -0.87 -41.41 7.11
C GLU A 28 -1.69 -42.57 7.69
N VAL A 29 -2.21 -42.38 8.91
CA VAL A 29 -3.09 -43.36 9.56
C VAL A 29 -4.44 -43.44 8.84
N GLU A 30 -5.01 -42.29 8.48
CA GLU A 30 -6.27 -42.20 7.74
C GLU A 30 -6.16 -42.84 6.36
N GLU A 31 -5.12 -42.48 5.58
CA GLU A 31 -4.91 -43.06 4.26
C GLU A 31 -4.60 -44.57 4.31
N ALA A 32 -3.92 -45.05 5.36
CA ALA A 32 -3.71 -46.47 5.56
C ALA A 32 -5.03 -47.23 5.80
N LEU A 33 -5.92 -46.68 6.64
CA LEU A 33 -7.25 -47.22 6.88
C LEU A 33 -8.10 -47.21 5.61
N GLU A 34 -8.06 -46.13 4.82
CA GLU A 34 -8.73 -46.03 3.52
C GLU A 34 -8.26 -47.11 2.54
N GLU A 35 -6.95 -47.40 2.51
CA GLU A 35 -6.35 -48.46 1.69
C GLU A 35 -6.55 -49.88 2.25
N GLY A 36 -7.34 -50.05 3.32
CA GLY A 36 -7.69 -51.36 3.88
C GLY A 36 -6.69 -51.93 4.90
N VAL A 37 -5.72 -51.15 5.36
CA VAL A 37 -4.82 -51.56 6.46
C VAL A 37 -5.59 -51.56 7.78
N GLN A 38 -5.52 -52.67 8.51
CA GLN A 38 -6.11 -52.80 9.83
C GLN A 38 -5.14 -52.34 10.92
N PHE A 39 -5.67 -51.83 12.03
CA PHE A 39 -4.86 -51.44 13.19
C PHE A 39 -5.32 -52.16 14.45
N LEU A 40 -4.37 -52.83 15.11
CA LEU A 40 -4.52 -53.38 16.45
C LEU A 40 -3.79 -52.48 17.43
N PHE A 41 -4.49 -51.45 17.92
CA PHE A 41 -4.00 -50.57 18.98
C PHE A 41 -3.97 -51.30 20.32
N LEU A 42 -3.20 -50.75 21.27
CA LEU A 42 -3.05 -51.31 22.61
C LEU A 42 -2.73 -52.81 22.58
N THR A 43 -1.86 -53.22 21.66
CA THR A 43 -1.47 -54.61 21.45
C THR A 43 0.03 -54.68 21.23
N ASN A 44 0.71 -55.63 21.88
CA ASN A 44 2.14 -55.83 21.74
C ASN A 44 2.48 -57.28 21.36
N PRO A 45 3.40 -57.51 20.40
CA PRO A 45 3.90 -58.86 20.12
C PRO A 45 4.80 -59.39 21.25
N LYS A 46 4.54 -60.61 21.72
CA LYS A 46 5.39 -61.37 22.67
C LYS A 46 6.32 -62.37 21.99
N GLY A 47 5.93 -62.93 20.84
CA GLY A 47 6.76 -63.92 20.15
C GLY A 47 6.20 -64.35 18.80
N PHE A 48 7.05 -65.07 18.07
CA PHE A 48 6.71 -65.70 16.78
C PHE A 48 6.42 -67.19 17.01
N ARG A 49 5.48 -67.75 16.25
CA ARG A 49 5.16 -69.18 16.24
C ARG A 49 5.40 -69.78 14.85
N GLY A 50 5.94 -71.00 14.85
CA GLY A 50 6.29 -71.78 13.66
C GLY A 50 7.68 -72.42 13.79
N GLU A 51 7.90 -73.58 13.18
CA GLU A 51 9.18 -74.31 13.26
C GLU A 51 10.18 -73.89 12.17
N ALA A 52 9.76 -73.95 10.90
CA ALA A 52 10.61 -73.63 9.74
C ALA A 52 10.21 -72.32 9.03
N GLN A 53 8.95 -71.90 9.19
CA GLN A 53 8.37 -70.70 8.62
C GLN A 53 7.41 -70.08 9.64
N LEU A 54 7.10 -68.79 9.50
CA LEU A 54 6.14 -68.12 10.38
C LEU A 54 4.72 -68.66 10.14
N GLU A 55 4.01 -68.98 11.21
CA GLU A 55 2.61 -69.41 11.17
C GLU A 55 1.68 -68.42 11.90
N ALA A 56 2.18 -67.82 12.99
CA ALA A 56 1.41 -66.85 13.77
C ALA A 56 2.28 -65.98 14.68
N LEU A 57 1.69 -64.89 15.16
CA LEU A 57 2.19 -64.04 16.23
C LEU A 57 1.47 -64.32 17.54
N GLU A 58 2.23 -64.39 18.64
CA GLU A 58 1.68 -64.33 19.99
C GLU A 58 1.63 -62.88 20.45
N LEU A 59 0.43 -62.40 20.78
CA LEU A 59 0.13 -61.01 21.11
C LEU A 59 -0.41 -60.92 22.54
N VAL A 60 -0.20 -59.76 23.19
CA VAL A 60 -0.79 -59.41 24.49
C VAL A 60 -1.50 -58.07 24.39
N LYS A 61 -2.62 -57.91 25.10
CA LYS A 61 -3.29 -56.60 25.19
C LYS A 61 -2.55 -55.69 26.17
N MET A 62 -2.58 -54.41 25.89
CA MET A 62 -1.95 -53.35 26.65
C MET A 62 -3.02 -52.40 27.22
N GLU A 63 -2.70 -51.74 28.31
CA GLU A 63 -3.40 -50.56 28.81
C GLU A 63 -2.42 -49.39 28.98
N LEU A 64 -2.95 -48.17 29.03
CA LEU A 64 -2.13 -46.98 29.23
C LEU A 64 -2.00 -46.68 30.72
N GLY A 65 -0.78 -46.80 31.23
CA GLY A 65 -0.40 -46.31 32.55
C GLY A 65 -0.27 -44.79 32.61
N PRO A 66 0.19 -44.25 33.76
CA PRO A 66 0.35 -42.81 33.93
C PRO A 66 1.34 -42.21 32.89
N PRO A 67 1.17 -40.92 32.55
CA PRO A 67 2.12 -40.22 31.70
C PRO A 67 3.50 -40.16 32.36
N ASP A 68 4.55 -40.32 31.56
CA ASP A 68 5.91 -40.06 31.99
C ASP A 68 6.23 -38.55 32.01
N ALA A 69 7.47 -38.19 32.33
CA ALA A 69 7.92 -36.79 32.39
C ALA A 69 7.79 -36.04 31.05
N SER A 70 7.63 -36.74 29.91
CA SER A 70 7.36 -36.16 28.60
C SER A 70 5.86 -36.00 28.30
N GLY A 71 4.99 -36.33 29.25
CA GLY A 71 3.54 -36.37 29.06
C GLY A 71 3.04 -37.65 28.37
N ARG A 72 3.95 -38.54 27.95
CA ARG A 72 3.61 -39.73 27.17
C ARG A 72 3.22 -40.90 28.07
N ARG A 73 2.07 -41.52 27.81
CA ARG A 73 1.59 -42.67 28.59
C ARG A 73 2.40 -43.94 28.29
N ARG A 74 2.76 -44.66 29.34
CA ARG A 74 3.48 -45.94 29.24
C ARG A 74 2.50 -47.08 28.98
N PRO A 75 2.73 -47.93 27.98
CA PRO A 75 1.91 -49.12 27.78
C PRO A 75 2.29 -50.20 28.80
N VAL A 76 1.30 -50.78 29.46
CA VAL A 76 1.44 -51.84 30.47
C VAL A 76 0.67 -53.06 29.99
N GLU A 77 1.28 -54.25 30.10
CA GLU A 77 0.60 -55.50 29.71
C GLU A 77 -0.58 -55.78 30.63
N ILE A 78 -1.71 -56.21 30.06
CA ILE A 78 -2.83 -56.75 30.81
C ILE A 78 -2.55 -58.24 31.02
N PRO A 79 -2.28 -58.72 32.25
CA PRO A 79 -1.94 -60.12 32.48
C PRO A 79 -3.07 -61.07 32.05
N GLY A 80 -2.73 -62.18 31.38
CA GLY A 80 -3.70 -63.19 30.93
C GLY A 80 -4.49 -62.79 29.69
N SER A 81 -4.09 -61.73 28.99
CA SER A 81 -4.73 -61.25 27.76
C SER A 81 -4.06 -61.75 26.48
N GLU A 82 -3.20 -62.77 26.58
CA GLU A 82 -2.48 -63.34 25.47
C GLU A 82 -3.39 -64.02 24.45
N TYR A 83 -3.15 -63.77 23.17
CA TYR A 83 -3.87 -64.41 22.06
C TYR A 83 -2.98 -64.57 20.83
N ILE A 84 -3.42 -65.41 19.89
CA ILE A 84 -2.66 -65.75 18.69
C ILE A 84 -3.31 -65.07 17.49
N LEU A 85 -2.51 -64.40 16.68
CA LEU A 85 -2.91 -63.85 15.38
C LEU A 85 -2.18 -64.61 14.27
N PRO A 86 -2.90 -65.35 13.39
CA PRO A 86 -2.29 -65.98 12.22
C PRO A 86 -1.61 -64.95 11.33
N ALA A 87 -0.40 -65.26 10.87
CA ALA A 87 0.38 -64.40 9.98
C ALA A 87 1.47 -65.23 9.29
N ASP A 88 1.66 -65.02 7.99
CA ASP A 88 2.71 -65.68 7.19
C ASP A 88 3.98 -64.82 7.05
N THR A 89 3.84 -63.49 7.16
CA THR A 89 4.90 -62.51 7.00
C THR A 89 4.84 -61.44 8.09
N VAL A 90 5.99 -61.13 8.71
CA VAL A 90 6.09 -60.04 9.69
C VAL A 90 7.20 -59.08 9.32
N ILE A 91 6.83 -57.80 9.26
CA ILE A 91 7.76 -56.69 9.04
C ILE A 91 7.97 -55.98 10.38
N LEU A 92 9.19 -56.06 10.91
CA LEU A 92 9.57 -55.38 12.14
C LEU A 92 9.88 -53.90 11.90
N ALA A 93 8.90 -53.03 12.15
CA ALA A 93 9.05 -51.57 12.05
C ALA A 93 9.59 -50.97 13.36
N LEU A 94 10.85 -51.29 13.72
CA LEU A 94 11.46 -50.91 15.01
C LEU A 94 12.22 -49.56 15.00
N GLY A 95 11.99 -48.74 13.97
CA GLY A 95 12.67 -47.46 13.79
C GLY A 95 14.03 -47.58 13.09
N GLN A 96 14.86 -46.56 13.25
CA GLN A 96 16.18 -46.44 12.63
C GLN A 96 17.31 -46.46 13.67
N LYS A 97 18.51 -46.85 13.25
CA LYS A 97 19.73 -46.82 14.07
C LYS A 97 20.93 -46.42 13.23
N VAL A 98 21.90 -45.79 13.86
CA VAL A 98 23.18 -45.48 13.21
C VAL A 98 23.94 -46.79 12.94
N ASP A 99 24.51 -46.93 11.74
CA ASP A 99 25.37 -48.09 11.42
C ASP A 99 26.68 -48.00 12.20
N GLN A 100 26.83 -48.91 13.17
CA GLN A 100 27.96 -48.95 14.10
C GLN A 100 29.26 -49.49 13.48
N LYS A 101 29.23 -50.07 12.27
CA LYS A 101 30.41 -50.71 11.64
C LYS A 101 31.54 -49.72 11.35
N LEU A 102 31.19 -48.53 10.89
CA LEU A 102 32.15 -47.45 10.63
C LEU A 102 32.67 -46.86 11.95
N ILE A 103 31.80 -46.77 12.95
CA ILE A 103 32.09 -46.11 14.23
C ILE A 103 33.07 -46.92 15.08
N ALA A 104 32.98 -48.26 15.05
CA ALA A 104 33.93 -49.13 15.75
C ALA A 104 35.39 -48.94 15.29
N GLN A 105 35.63 -48.25 14.17
CA GLN A 105 36.96 -47.94 13.62
C GLN A 105 37.44 -46.53 13.98
N LEU A 106 36.59 -45.70 14.59
CA LEU A 106 36.86 -44.31 14.95
C LEU A 106 36.90 -44.15 16.47
N ASP A 107 37.87 -43.40 16.99
CA ASP A 107 37.99 -43.09 18.42
C ASP A 107 37.08 -41.89 18.77
N VAL A 108 35.76 -42.13 18.79
CA VAL A 108 34.73 -41.10 19.03
C VAL A 108 33.76 -41.53 20.13
N GLU A 109 33.46 -40.61 21.06
CA GLU A 109 32.47 -40.82 22.10
C GLU A 109 31.05 -40.89 21.51
N GLN A 110 30.24 -41.82 22.02
CA GLN A 110 28.85 -42.01 21.62
C GLN A 110 27.90 -41.66 22.76
N THR A 111 26.71 -41.18 22.41
CA THR A 111 25.61 -41.05 23.37
C THR A 111 25.07 -42.42 23.76
N ARG A 112 24.24 -42.48 24.82
CA ARG A 112 23.52 -43.69 25.23
C ARG A 112 22.64 -44.32 24.14
N TRP A 113 22.33 -43.57 23.08
CA TRP A 113 21.49 -44.00 21.97
C TRP A 113 22.29 -44.47 20.75
N GLY A 114 23.63 -44.49 20.84
CA GLY A 114 24.51 -44.86 19.74
C GLY A 114 24.62 -43.80 18.64
N THR A 115 24.23 -42.55 18.94
CA THR A 115 24.43 -41.37 18.09
C THR A 115 25.74 -40.65 18.45
N PHE A 116 26.22 -39.78 17.58
CA PHE A 116 27.37 -38.90 17.82
C PHE A 116 26.98 -37.72 18.72
N THR A 117 27.98 -37.16 19.40
CA THR A 117 27.88 -35.81 19.96
C THR A 117 27.96 -34.77 18.84
N ASP A 118 27.60 -33.52 19.15
CA ASP A 118 27.74 -32.37 18.25
C ASP A 118 29.21 -31.93 18.05
N GLN A 119 30.15 -32.57 18.77
CA GLN A 119 31.59 -32.38 18.69
C GLN A 119 32.30 -33.75 18.74
N PRO A 120 32.40 -34.48 17.63
CA PRO A 120 33.18 -35.70 17.60
C PRO A 120 34.68 -35.38 17.74
N ALA A 121 35.51 -36.39 18.04
CA ALA A 121 36.96 -36.25 18.20
C ALA A 121 37.65 -35.55 17.00
N ALA A 122 38.91 -35.13 17.18
CA ALA A 122 39.63 -34.29 16.23
C ALA A 122 39.61 -34.83 14.78
N GLY A 123 39.00 -34.07 13.87
CA GLY A 123 38.92 -34.38 12.43
C GLY A 123 37.66 -35.14 11.98
N VAL A 124 36.73 -35.45 12.90
CA VAL A 124 35.45 -36.11 12.60
C VAL A 124 34.30 -35.13 12.84
N PHE A 125 33.36 -35.05 11.89
CA PHE A 125 32.19 -34.16 11.94
C PHE A 125 30.92 -34.96 11.69
N ALA A 126 29.82 -34.62 12.37
CA ALA A 126 28.54 -35.31 12.27
C ALA A 126 27.38 -34.30 12.20
N ALA A 127 26.29 -34.66 11.50
CA ALA A 127 25.10 -33.85 11.33
C ALA A 127 23.86 -34.70 11.05
N GLY A 128 22.67 -34.15 11.30
CA GLY A 128 21.38 -34.82 11.05
C GLY A 128 21.13 -35.98 12.02
N ASP A 129 20.43 -37.01 11.53
CA ASP A 129 19.91 -38.10 12.37
C ASP A 129 20.97 -38.89 13.14
N CYS A 130 22.23 -38.89 12.67
CA CYS A 130 23.32 -39.52 13.38
C CYS A 130 23.76 -38.75 14.64
N VAL A 131 23.27 -37.51 14.84
CA VAL A 131 23.48 -36.68 16.03
C VAL A 131 22.19 -36.56 16.82
N THR A 132 21.12 -36.07 16.19
CA THR A 132 19.84 -35.72 16.85
C THR A 132 18.87 -36.88 16.98
N GLY A 133 19.09 -37.98 16.24
CA GLY A 133 18.02 -38.92 15.91
C GLY A 133 17.08 -38.32 14.86
N ALA A 134 16.02 -39.07 14.51
CA ALA A 134 15.06 -38.67 13.48
C ALA A 134 14.54 -37.25 13.74
N ALA A 135 14.87 -36.33 12.82
CA ALA A 135 14.50 -34.93 12.89
C ALA A 135 13.77 -34.49 11.61
N THR A 136 13.26 -33.26 11.60
CA THR A 136 12.68 -32.68 10.39
C THR A 136 13.76 -32.40 9.34
N VAL A 137 13.37 -32.32 8.07
CA VAL A 137 14.29 -31.96 6.98
C VAL A 137 14.95 -30.60 7.23
N VAL A 138 14.23 -29.65 7.85
CA VAL A 138 14.75 -28.31 8.15
C VAL A 138 15.86 -28.38 9.19
N GLU A 139 15.66 -29.13 10.27
CA GLU A 139 16.70 -29.35 11.28
C GLU A 139 17.91 -30.07 10.71
N ALA A 140 17.70 -31.07 9.84
CA ALA A 140 18.78 -31.76 9.15
C ALA A 140 19.62 -30.82 8.27
N VAL A 141 18.98 -29.92 7.53
CA VAL A 141 19.66 -28.88 6.74
C VAL A 141 20.41 -27.89 7.64
N GLY A 142 19.82 -27.48 8.76
CA GLY A 142 20.46 -26.62 9.76
C GLY A 142 21.72 -27.28 10.35
N ALA A 143 21.62 -28.55 10.76
CA ALA A 143 22.75 -29.33 11.26
C ALA A 143 23.86 -29.48 10.21
N ALA A 144 23.49 -29.71 8.94
CA ALA A 144 24.45 -29.81 7.85
C ALA A 144 25.23 -28.49 7.63
N ARG A 145 24.55 -27.34 7.68
CA ARG A 145 25.20 -26.02 7.61
C ARG A 145 26.17 -25.80 8.77
N ALA A 146 25.76 -26.12 9.98
CA ALA A 146 26.62 -26.02 11.17
C ALA A 146 27.87 -26.91 11.05
N ALA A 147 27.71 -28.14 10.57
CA ALA A 147 28.84 -29.04 10.34
C ALA A 147 29.77 -28.53 9.22
N ALA A 148 29.23 -27.98 8.13
CA ALA A 148 30.03 -27.40 7.06
C ALA A 148 30.91 -26.24 7.55
N LEU A 149 30.38 -25.35 8.39
CA LEU A 149 31.16 -24.26 9.00
C LEU A 149 32.29 -24.80 9.89
N LYS A 150 32.02 -25.84 10.69
CA LYS A 150 33.05 -26.51 11.52
C LYS A 150 34.15 -27.15 10.66
N ILE A 151 33.79 -27.78 9.55
CA ILE A 151 34.73 -28.38 8.60
C ILE A 151 35.62 -27.28 7.98
N ASP A 152 35.03 -26.19 7.53
CA ASP A 152 35.78 -25.06 6.94
C ASP A 152 36.76 -24.45 7.95
N ALA A 153 36.31 -24.23 9.20
CA ALA A 153 37.17 -23.73 10.27
C ALA A 153 38.36 -24.66 10.53
N TYR A 154 38.12 -25.97 10.56
CA TYR A 154 39.14 -26.98 10.79
C TYR A 154 40.16 -27.03 9.65
N LEU A 155 39.71 -26.98 8.39
CA LEU A 155 40.59 -27.05 7.22
C LEU A 155 41.41 -25.77 7.02
N THR A 156 40.83 -24.60 7.32
CA THR A 156 41.48 -23.30 7.10
C THR A 156 42.29 -22.81 8.30
N GLY A 157 42.07 -23.38 9.49
CA GLY A 157 42.64 -22.91 10.76
C GLY A 157 42.11 -21.55 11.20
N LYS A 158 41.09 -21.02 10.52
CA LYS A 158 40.41 -19.77 10.90
C LYS A 158 39.15 -20.12 11.67
N PRO A 159 38.81 -19.40 12.74
CA PRO A 159 37.52 -19.60 13.39
C PRO A 159 36.39 -19.30 12.38
N SER A 160 35.51 -20.27 12.12
CA SER A 160 34.26 -19.99 11.42
C SER A 160 33.39 -19.16 12.35
N LYS A 161 33.06 -17.94 11.95
CA LYS A 161 31.97 -17.21 12.59
C LYS A 161 30.67 -17.73 11.99
N PRO A 162 29.75 -18.31 12.76
CA PRO A 162 28.41 -18.52 12.25
C PRO A 162 27.86 -17.17 11.78
N GLU A 163 27.20 -17.13 10.62
CA GLU A 163 26.40 -15.96 10.25
C GLU A 163 25.29 -15.81 11.30
N HIS A 164 25.52 -14.95 12.28
CA HIS A 164 24.55 -14.66 13.31
C HIS A 164 23.55 -13.64 12.75
N SER A 165 22.47 -14.12 12.13
CA SER A 165 21.33 -13.26 11.82
C SER A 165 20.54 -13.01 13.10
N PHE A 166 20.49 -11.77 13.57
CA PHE A 166 19.63 -11.40 14.70
C PHE A 166 18.17 -11.67 14.33
N ALA A 167 17.56 -12.68 14.95
CA ALA A 167 16.19 -13.10 14.67
C ALA A 167 15.31 -12.82 15.89
N VAL A 168 14.31 -11.95 15.71
CA VAL A 168 13.28 -11.71 16.73
C VAL A 168 12.11 -12.64 16.43
N SER A 169 11.96 -13.69 17.22
CA SER A 169 10.80 -14.59 17.18
C SER A 169 9.69 -14.08 18.09
N ARG A 170 8.44 -14.41 17.75
CA ARG A 170 7.29 -14.24 18.64
C ARG A 170 7.07 -15.46 19.55
N GLY A 171 7.99 -16.42 19.51
CA GLY A 171 7.82 -17.73 20.16
C GLY A 171 7.22 -18.76 19.22
N GLU A 172 6.94 -19.93 19.77
CA GLU A 172 6.24 -21.01 19.08
C GLU A 172 4.74 -20.73 18.97
N LEU A 173 4.05 -21.44 18.06
CA LEU A 173 2.63 -21.17 17.76
C LEU A 173 1.71 -21.36 18.99
N ASP A 174 2.04 -22.27 19.89
CA ASP A 174 1.32 -22.55 21.13
C ASP A 174 1.58 -21.51 22.24
N GLU A 175 2.62 -20.69 22.10
CA GLU A 175 2.94 -19.58 22.99
C GLU A 175 2.20 -18.28 22.60
N LEU A 176 1.66 -18.21 21.38
CA LEU A 176 0.89 -17.06 20.90
C LEU A 176 -0.53 -17.05 21.47
N ASP A 177 -1.01 -15.90 21.93
CA ASP A 177 -2.38 -15.74 22.41
C ASP A 177 -3.38 -15.89 21.24
N PRO A 178 -4.27 -16.91 21.26
CA PRO A 178 -5.27 -17.10 20.21
C PRO A 178 -6.23 -15.91 20.05
N ALA A 179 -6.41 -15.08 21.09
CA ALA A 179 -7.26 -13.90 21.05
C ALA A 179 -6.78 -12.87 20.00
N GLU A 180 -5.47 -12.77 19.75
CA GLU A 180 -4.91 -11.86 18.75
C GLU A 180 -5.39 -12.16 17.32
N PHE A 181 -5.74 -13.42 17.05
CA PHE A 181 -6.17 -13.88 15.74
C PHE A 181 -7.68 -14.16 15.68
N ALA A 182 -8.44 -13.86 16.74
CA ALA A 182 -9.86 -14.20 16.85
C ALA A 182 -10.74 -13.55 15.76
N ALA A 183 -10.37 -12.36 15.28
CA ALA A 183 -11.05 -11.67 14.18
C ALA A 183 -10.80 -12.30 12.80
N ARG A 184 -9.80 -13.19 12.66
CA ARG A 184 -9.49 -13.83 11.39
C ARG A 184 -10.48 -14.96 11.12
N PRO A 185 -11.04 -15.06 9.90
CA PRO A 185 -11.93 -16.16 9.55
C PRO A 185 -11.17 -17.49 9.58
N LYS A 186 -11.77 -18.50 10.22
CA LYS A 186 -11.25 -19.88 10.20
C LYS A 186 -11.65 -20.53 8.89
N LEU A 187 -10.71 -20.60 7.95
CA LEU A 187 -10.91 -21.20 6.63
C LEU A 187 -10.41 -22.65 6.61
N PRO A 188 -11.14 -23.58 5.96
CA PRO A 188 -10.68 -24.95 5.80
C PRO A 188 -9.41 -25.00 4.92
N ARG A 189 -8.54 -25.99 5.18
CA ARG A 189 -7.36 -26.26 4.34
C ARG A 189 -7.79 -26.77 2.97
N GLN A 190 -7.14 -26.30 1.91
CA GLN A 190 -7.32 -26.89 0.58
C GLN A 190 -6.76 -28.31 0.58
N LYS A 191 -7.52 -29.24 -0.03
CA LYS A 191 -7.09 -30.63 -0.19
C LYS A 191 -6.51 -30.82 -1.60
N PRO A 192 -5.28 -31.35 -1.73
CA PRO A 192 -4.76 -31.71 -3.04
C PRO A 192 -5.66 -32.78 -3.66
N LYS A 193 -5.75 -32.78 -5.00
CA LYS A 193 -6.40 -33.88 -5.68
C LYS A 193 -5.62 -35.15 -5.40
N GLN A 194 -6.32 -36.25 -5.11
CA GLN A 194 -5.72 -37.56 -4.93
C GLN A 194 -6.38 -38.57 -5.88
N LEU A 195 -5.66 -39.62 -6.25
CA LEU A 195 -6.23 -40.78 -6.96
C LEU A 195 -7.29 -41.48 -6.09
N ALA A 196 -8.20 -42.25 -6.70
CA ALA A 196 -9.14 -43.08 -5.94
C ALA A 196 -8.40 -44.25 -5.28
N VAL A 197 -8.92 -44.74 -4.13
CA VAL A 197 -8.28 -45.85 -3.38
C VAL A 197 -8.00 -47.06 -4.28
N SER A 198 -8.93 -47.43 -5.16
CA SER A 198 -8.77 -48.54 -6.10
C SER A 198 -7.54 -48.42 -7.01
N GLU A 199 -7.13 -47.19 -7.34
CA GLU A 199 -5.94 -46.92 -8.14
C GLU A 199 -4.67 -46.81 -7.28
N ARG A 200 -4.81 -46.31 -6.03
CA ARG A 200 -3.71 -46.20 -5.05
C ARG A 200 -3.17 -47.57 -4.64
N ILE A 201 -4.05 -48.57 -4.52
CA ILE A 201 -3.68 -49.91 -4.06
C ILE A 201 -3.10 -50.79 -5.17
N ASP A 202 -3.31 -50.44 -6.44
CA ASP A 202 -2.86 -51.25 -7.60
C ASP A 202 -1.62 -50.66 -8.31
N SER A 203 -1.06 -49.57 -7.79
CA SER A 203 0.07 -48.90 -8.42
C SER A 203 1.00 -48.19 -7.45
N PHE A 204 2.21 -47.90 -7.92
CA PHE A 204 3.17 -47.00 -7.27
C PHE A 204 3.20 -45.62 -7.92
N THR A 205 2.19 -45.29 -8.72
CA THR A 205 2.04 -43.96 -9.33
C THR A 205 1.88 -42.91 -8.24
N GLU A 206 2.42 -41.71 -8.47
CA GLU A 206 2.19 -40.57 -7.58
C GLU A 206 0.68 -40.35 -7.39
N TYR A 207 0.22 -40.50 -6.15
CA TYR A 207 -1.21 -40.51 -5.84
C TYR A 207 -1.74 -39.17 -5.34
N CYS A 208 -0.85 -38.28 -4.89
CA CYS A 208 -1.18 -36.97 -4.34
C CYS A 208 -0.61 -35.89 -5.26
N PHE A 209 -1.49 -35.14 -5.93
CA PHE A 209 -1.08 -34.11 -6.87
C PHE A 209 -0.82 -32.77 -6.17
N SER A 210 -0.06 -31.89 -6.81
CA SER A 210 0.07 -30.51 -6.34
C SER A 210 -1.25 -29.75 -6.41
N TYR A 211 -1.37 -28.66 -5.65
CA TYR A 211 -2.49 -27.74 -5.75
C TYR A 211 -2.63 -27.16 -7.17
N THR A 212 -3.86 -26.90 -7.60
CA THR A 212 -4.08 -26.01 -8.74
C THR A 212 -3.64 -24.58 -8.38
N PRO A 213 -3.31 -23.73 -9.36
CA PRO A 213 -2.96 -22.32 -9.09
C PRO A 213 -4.00 -21.60 -8.21
N GLU A 214 -5.29 -21.88 -8.41
CA GLU A 214 -6.38 -21.29 -7.64
C GLU A 214 -6.38 -21.77 -6.19
N GLN A 215 -6.16 -23.08 -5.97
CA GLN A 215 -6.06 -23.65 -4.63
C GLN A 215 -4.84 -23.10 -3.88
N ALA A 216 -3.69 -22.99 -4.57
CA ALA A 216 -2.48 -22.42 -4.00
C ALA A 216 -2.67 -20.95 -3.60
N LEU A 217 -3.36 -20.16 -4.43
CA LEU A 217 -3.70 -18.77 -4.12
C LEU A 217 -4.62 -18.66 -2.90
N GLN A 218 -5.66 -19.50 -2.82
CA GLN A 218 -6.56 -19.55 -1.67
C GLN A 218 -5.81 -19.96 -0.38
N GLU A 219 -4.87 -20.90 -0.47
CA GLU A 219 -4.04 -21.31 0.66
C GLU A 219 -3.09 -20.17 1.11
N ALA A 220 -2.46 -19.46 0.18
CA ALA A 220 -1.62 -18.30 0.48
C ALA A 220 -2.41 -17.13 1.12
N GLN A 221 -3.67 -16.94 0.71
CA GLN A 221 -4.56 -15.94 1.30
C GLN A 221 -4.83 -16.19 2.79
N ARG A 222 -4.66 -17.42 3.29
CA ARG A 222 -4.81 -17.78 4.71
C ARG A 222 -3.66 -17.34 5.61
N CYS A 223 -2.54 -16.84 5.07
CA CYS A 223 -1.41 -16.37 5.87
C CYS A 223 -1.87 -15.33 6.93
N LEU A 224 -1.43 -15.49 8.18
CA LEU A 224 -1.83 -14.63 9.30
C LEU A 224 -1.08 -13.28 9.34
N SER A 225 -0.04 -13.13 8.51
CA SER A 225 0.87 -11.97 8.53
C SER A 225 1.48 -11.73 9.92
N CYS A 226 1.82 -12.81 10.64
CA CYS A 226 2.33 -12.76 12.01
C CYS A 226 3.83 -12.40 12.14
N GLY A 227 4.56 -12.42 11.03
CA GLY A 227 5.99 -12.08 10.99
C GLY A 227 6.28 -10.59 11.19
N CYS A 228 7.56 -10.24 11.38
CA CYS A 228 7.99 -8.85 11.42
C CYS A 228 7.92 -8.23 10.02
N LEU A 229 7.24 -7.08 9.88
CA LEU A 229 7.07 -6.39 8.60
C LEU A 229 8.36 -5.69 8.15
N ASP A 230 9.15 -5.17 9.08
CA ASP A 230 10.39 -4.46 8.75
C ASP A 230 11.61 -5.39 8.83
N VAL A 231 11.42 -6.72 8.70
CA VAL A 231 12.53 -7.67 8.88
C VAL A 231 13.71 -7.38 7.94
N ALA A 232 13.45 -6.89 6.73
CA ALA A 232 14.51 -6.53 5.79
C ALA A 232 15.32 -5.33 6.28
N ASP A 233 14.64 -4.24 6.67
CA ASP A 233 15.24 -2.91 6.83
C ASP A 233 15.27 -2.39 8.29
N CYS A 234 14.91 -3.22 9.28
CA CYS A 234 14.93 -2.87 10.70
C CYS A 234 16.34 -2.46 11.14
N GLU A 235 16.53 -1.16 11.39
CA GLU A 235 17.82 -0.58 11.78
C GLU A 235 18.38 -1.24 13.04
N LEU A 236 17.52 -1.55 14.03
CA LEU A 236 17.95 -2.21 15.26
C LEU A 236 18.53 -3.61 14.98
N ARG A 237 17.85 -4.39 14.14
CA ARG A 237 18.31 -5.74 13.75
C ARG A 237 19.63 -5.65 13.02
N LEU A 238 19.72 -4.78 12.01
CA LEU A 238 20.92 -4.59 11.20
C LEU A 238 22.11 -4.11 12.05
N LEU A 239 21.87 -3.24 13.02
CA LEU A 239 22.90 -2.79 13.96
C LEU A 239 23.31 -3.90 14.93
N ALA A 240 22.37 -4.68 15.45
CA ALA A 240 22.66 -5.82 16.34
C ALA A 240 23.50 -6.89 15.62
N GLU A 241 23.15 -7.19 14.36
CA GLU A 241 23.92 -8.09 13.50
C GLU A 241 25.32 -7.54 13.21
N LYS A 242 25.42 -6.26 12.83
CA LYS A 242 26.70 -5.59 12.57
C LYS A 242 27.63 -5.55 13.79
N LEU A 243 27.05 -5.40 14.99
CA LEU A 243 27.77 -5.31 16.25
C LEU A 243 27.95 -6.67 16.94
N ASP A 244 27.45 -7.76 16.34
CA ASP A 244 27.59 -9.12 16.86
C ASP A 244 26.98 -9.28 18.28
N ILE A 245 25.80 -8.70 18.49
CA ILE A 245 25.11 -8.72 19.79
C ILE A 245 24.41 -10.06 20.02
N GLU A 246 24.76 -10.71 21.12
CA GLU A 246 24.09 -11.93 21.65
C GLU A 246 22.99 -11.53 22.65
N ALA A 247 21.74 -11.87 22.36
CA ALA A 247 20.57 -11.42 23.14
C ALA A 247 20.33 -12.27 24.40
N GLU A 248 20.89 -13.48 24.47
CA GLU A 248 20.60 -14.49 25.51
C GLU A 248 21.04 -14.06 26.93
N GLN A 249 21.73 -12.93 27.06
CA GLN A 249 22.24 -12.43 28.34
C GLN A 249 21.19 -11.67 29.16
N PHE A 250 20.02 -11.35 28.61
CA PHE A 250 19.00 -10.53 29.26
C PHE A 250 17.70 -11.30 29.50
N ALA A 251 17.11 -11.12 30.69
CA ALA A 251 15.80 -11.69 31.01
C ALA A 251 14.68 -11.00 30.19
N GLU A 252 13.69 -11.77 29.77
CA GLU A 252 12.53 -11.22 29.07
C GLU A 252 11.76 -10.21 29.92
N THR A 253 11.25 -9.17 29.27
CA THR A 253 10.30 -8.26 29.91
C THR A 253 8.93 -8.95 29.92
N PRO A 254 8.34 -9.25 31.09
CA PRO A 254 7.11 -10.04 31.17
C PRO A 254 5.87 -9.29 30.67
N LYS A 255 5.96 -7.95 30.56
CA LYS A 255 4.84 -7.12 30.15
C LYS A 255 4.71 -7.10 28.63
N ARG A 256 3.59 -7.62 28.14
CA ARG A 256 3.15 -7.50 26.75
C ARG A 256 2.07 -6.44 26.63
N TYR A 257 2.11 -5.68 25.54
CA TYR A 257 1.13 -4.65 25.21
C TYR A 257 0.24 -5.15 24.08
N ALA A 258 -1.05 -4.77 24.12
CA ALA A 258 -1.95 -5.02 23.01
C ALA A 258 -1.51 -4.24 21.76
N LEU A 259 -1.74 -4.81 20.58
CA LEU A 259 -1.53 -4.13 19.32
C LEU A 259 -2.61 -3.05 19.13
N ASP A 260 -2.18 -1.82 18.84
CA ASP A 260 -3.11 -0.75 18.47
C ASP A 260 -3.32 -0.76 16.95
N GLN A 261 -4.55 -1.09 16.57
CA GLN A 261 -5.06 -1.15 15.20
C GLN A 261 -6.25 -0.19 15.00
N SER A 262 -6.37 0.81 15.88
CA SER A 262 -7.49 1.77 15.83
C SER A 262 -7.47 2.63 14.56
N HIS A 263 -6.29 2.89 14.01
CA HIS A 263 -6.11 3.73 12.83
C HIS A 263 -6.14 2.91 11.53
N PRO A 264 -6.89 3.34 10.50
CA PRO A 264 -7.10 2.55 9.28
C PRO A 264 -5.81 2.23 8.53
N TYR A 265 -4.85 3.17 8.51
CA TYR A 265 -3.62 3.04 7.73
C TYR A 265 -2.34 2.78 8.53
N ILE A 266 -2.38 2.83 9.86
CA ILE A 266 -1.18 2.81 10.71
C ILE A 266 -1.44 1.89 11.89
N HIS A 267 -0.60 0.87 12.05
CA HIS A 267 -0.66 -0.03 13.19
C HIS A 267 0.54 0.20 14.11
N ARG A 268 0.30 0.16 15.42
CA ARG A 268 1.30 0.38 16.46
C ARG A 268 1.48 -0.87 17.32
N ASP A 269 2.73 -1.26 17.52
CA ASP A 269 3.17 -2.39 18.33
C ASP A 269 4.21 -1.90 19.35
N GLN A 270 3.76 -1.58 20.56
CA GLN A 270 4.63 -1.10 21.63
C GLN A 270 5.64 -2.16 22.08
N ASN A 271 5.39 -3.45 21.82
CA ASN A 271 6.34 -4.52 22.15
C ASN A 271 7.64 -4.43 21.33
N LYS A 272 7.64 -3.68 20.23
CA LYS A 272 8.82 -3.42 19.38
C LYS A 272 9.42 -2.04 19.58
N CYS A 273 8.81 -1.20 20.41
CA CYS A 273 9.23 0.19 20.59
C CYS A 273 10.46 0.26 21.51
N ILE A 274 11.55 0.85 21.01
CA ILE A 274 12.77 1.10 21.81
C ILE A 274 12.79 2.50 22.45
N LEU A 275 11.65 3.19 22.49
CA LEU A 275 11.50 4.52 23.09
C LEU A 275 12.49 5.59 22.57
N CYS A 276 12.97 5.45 21.33
CA CYS A 276 13.95 6.38 20.74
C CYS A 276 13.40 7.81 20.52
N GLY A 277 12.08 8.00 20.54
CA GLY A 277 11.44 9.31 20.37
C GLY A 277 11.43 9.86 18.94
N ARG A 278 11.97 9.14 17.93
CA ARG A 278 11.96 9.59 16.52
C ARG A 278 10.56 9.95 16.03
N CYS A 279 9.56 9.11 16.31
CA CYS A 279 8.17 9.36 15.93
C CYS A 279 7.56 10.58 16.65
N VAL A 280 7.88 10.77 17.93
CA VAL A 280 7.45 11.92 18.74
C VAL A 280 8.06 13.21 18.18
N SER A 281 9.37 13.23 17.96
CA SER A 281 10.08 14.35 17.35
C SER A 281 9.58 14.64 15.94
N ALA A 282 9.38 13.64 15.08
CA ALA A 282 8.89 13.87 13.73
C ALA A 282 7.46 14.46 13.73
N CYS A 283 6.57 13.94 14.58
CA CYS A 283 5.20 14.45 14.71
C CYS A 283 5.16 15.89 15.25
N ARG A 284 6.05 16.23 16.20
CA ARG A 284 6.13 17.55 16.82
C ARG A 284 6.89 18.57 15.97
N ASP A 285 8.09 18.20 15.52
CA ASP A 285 9.11 19.09 14.96
C ASP A 285 9.04 19.23 13.45
N LEU A 286 8.62 18.18 12.73
CA LEU A 286 8.46 18.23 11.26
C LEU A 286 7.01 18.51 10.87
N ALA A 287 6.07 17.70 11.35
CA ALA A 287 4.65 17.82 11.01
C ALA A 287 3.91 18.92 11.81
N GLY A 288 4.34 19.21 13.04
CA GLY A 288 3.78 20.27 13.88
C GLY A 288 2.52 19.89 14.68
N HIS A 289 2.10 18.63 14.68
CA HIS A 289 0.84 18.20 15.33
C HIS A 289 0.99 17.81 16.80
N SER A 290 2.17 17.33 17.20
CA SER A 290 2.45 16.87 18.58
C SER A 290 1.46 15.81 19.11
N VAL A 291 0.98 14.93 18.23
CA VAL A 291 -0.02 13.90 18.57
C VAL A 291 0.56 12.82 19.49
N LEU A 292 1.80 12.39 19.25
CA LEU A 292 2.47 11.33 20.00
C LEU A 292 3.35 11.90 21.12
N GLY A 293 3.32 11.28 22.30
CA GLY A 293 4.15 11.65 23.45
C GLY A 293 4.50 10.44 24.33
N PHE A 294 5.43 10.62 25.26
CA PHE A 294 5.78 9.60 26.23
C PHE A 294 4.80 9.63 27.42
N VAL A 295 4.21 8.49 27.75
CA VAL A 295 3.33 8.29 28.90
C VAL A 295 4.01 7.38 29.90
N SER A 296 3.67 7.50 31.20
CA SER A 296 4.27 6.76 32.30
C SER A 296 5.78 7.02 32.50
N ARG A 297 6.45 6.24 33.36
CA ARG A 297 7.87 6.39 33.69
C ARG A 297 8.55 5.03 33.87
N GLY A 298 9.84 4.93 33.53
CA GLY A 298 10.64 3.72 33.72
C GLY A 298 10.28 2.63 32.70
N PHE A 299 10.24 1.37 33.13
CA PHE A 299 9.87 0.24 32.27
C PHE A 299 8.41 0.28 31.79
N GLU A 300 7.57 1.09 32.43
CA GLU A 300 6.17 1.26 32.05
C GLU A 300 5.97 2.30 30.94
N THR A 301 7.04 2.99 30.51
CA THR A 301 6.94 4.07 29.52
C THR A 301 6.53 3.52 28.16
N THR A 302 5.49 4.10 27.58
CA THR A 302 5.06 3.87 26.19
C THR A 302 4.94 5.19 25.43
N VAL A 303 4.96 5.13 24.11
CA VAL A 303 4.67 6.30 23.27
C VAL A 303 3.19 6.26 22.94
N GLU A 304 2.36 7.15 23.46
CA GLU A 304 0.90 7.17 23.24
C GLU A 304 0.39 8.42 22.52
N PRO A 305 -0.79 8.35 21.88
CA PRO A 305 -1.47 9.53 21.37
C PRO A 305 -1.94 10.45 22.50
N THR A 306 -2.28 11.68 22.14
CA THR A 306 -2.75 12.70 23.08
C THR A 306 -3.95 12.20 23.89
N LEU A 307 -3.86 12.34 25.21
CA LEU A 307 -4.88 11.87 26.17
C LEU A 307 -5.19 10.36 26.06
N GLU A 308 -4.27 9.55 25.52
CA GLU A 308 -4.45 8.11 25.29
C GLU A 308 -5.69 7.79 24.43
N GLN A 309 -6.11 8.74 23.60
CA GLN A 309 -7.21 8.55 22.65
C GLN A 309 -6.81 7.61 21.50
N PRO A 310 -7.77 6.95 20.83
CA PRO A 310 -7.51 6.19 19.62
C PRO A 310 -6.76 7.03 18.59
N LEU A 311 -5.73 6.47 17.95
CA LEU A 311 -4.89 7.23 17.02
C LEU A 311 -5.71 7.82 15.86
N ALA A 312 -6.76 7.11 15.42
CA ALA A 312 -7.69 7.57 14.37
C ALA A 312 -8.37 8.91 14.66
N GLU A 313 -8.58 9.26 15.93
CA GLU A 313 -9.33 10.47 16.32
C GLU A 313 -8.46 11.72 16.37
N VAL A 314 -7.14 11.56 16.53
CA VAL A 314 -6.20 12.66 16.78
C VAL A 314 -5.14 12.82 15.69
N CYS A 315 -4.88 11.78 14.90
CA CYS A 315 -3.84 11.77 13.87
C CYS A 315 -4.31 12.35 12.53
N GLN A 316 -3.47 13.18 11.90
CA GLN A 316 -3.72 13.73 10.56
C GLN A 316 -3.33 12.78 9.41
N SER A 317 -2.95 11.55 9.71
CA SER A 317 -2.54 10.56 8.70
C SER A 317 -1.44 11.05 7.75
N CYS A 318 -0.41 11.74 8.25
CA CYS A 318 0.74 12.15 7.43
C CYS A 318 1.70 11.00 7.10
N GLY A 319 1.68 9.91 7.87
CA GLY A 319 2.54 8.74 7.68
C GLY A 319 3.99 8.92 8.16
N LEU A 320 4.43 10.13 8.52
CA LEU A 320 5.82 10.41 8.87
C LEU A 320 6.36 9.55 10.03
N CYS A 321 5.51 9.18 11.00
CA CYS A 321 5.89 8.30 12.10
C CYS A 321 6.25 6.87 11.66
N THR A 322 5.66 6.40 10.55
CA THR A 322 6.01 5.10 9.95
C THR A 322 7.37 5.18 9.26
N THR A 323 7.66 6.29 8.56
CA THR A 323 8.93 6.52 7.86
C THR A 323 10.13 6.57 8.81
N VAL A 324 9.96 7.14 10.00
CA VAL A 324 11.08 7.33 10.94
C VAL A 324 11.21 6.21 11.98
N CYS A 325 10.33 5.19 11.97
CA CYS A 325 10.38 4.12 12.95
C CYS A 325 11.51 3.12 12.62
N PRO A 326 12.50 2.91 13.51
CA PRO A 326 13.64 2.04 13.20
C PRO A 326 13.39 0.54 13.43
N THR A 327 12.25 0.17 14.03
CA THR A 327 12.02 -1.20 14.56
C THR A 327 10.72 -1.86 14.09
N GLY A 328 9.95 -1.23 13.20
CA GLY A 328 8.61 -1.71 12.84
C GLY A 328 7.61 -1.69 14.00
N ALA A 329 7.83 -0.84 15.00
CA ALA A 329 6.85 -0.56 16.05
C ALA A 329 5.68 0.29 15.53
N ILE A 330 5.86 1.03 14.44
CA ILE A 330 4.80 1.78 13.76
C ILE A 330 4.88 1.41 12.28
N THR A 331 3.85 0.74 11.76
CA THR A 331 3.88 0.13 10.41
C THR A 331 2.66 0.53 9.59
N LEU A 332 2.82 0.47 8.27
CA LEU A 332 1.75 0.75 7.31
C LEU A 332 0.71 -0.38 7.27
N ASN A 333 -0.55 0.00 7.03
CA ASN A 333 -1.67 -0.88 6.79
C ASN A 333 -2.49 -0.39 5.59
N TYR A 334 -2.01 -0.67 4.38
CA TYR A 334 -2.75 -0.35 3.18
C TYR A 334 -3.90 -1.35 2.93
N PRO A 335 -5.07 -0.89 2.45
CA PRO A 335 -6.22 -1.78 2.22
C PRO A 335 -6.07 -2.70 0.99
N TRP A 336 -5.29 -2.28 -0.02
CA TRP A 336 -5.10 -3.03 -1.28
C TRP A 336 -3.98 -4.07 -1.26
N VAL A 337 -3.12 -4.06 -0.25
CA VAL A 337 -2.03 -5.02 -0.11
C VAL A 337 -2.02 -5.64 1.27
N LYS A 338 -1.97 -6.97 1.32
CA LYS A 338 -1.87 -7.71 2.57
C LYS A 338 -0.60 -7.28 3.30
N ARG A 339 -0.64 -7.10 4.62
CA ARG A 339 0.56 -6.78 5.40
C ARG A 339 1.59 -7.92 5.29
N GLY A 340 2.84 -7.56 5.01
CA GLY A 340 3.96 -8.50 4.92
C GLY A 340 5.30 -7.76 4.83
N PRO A 341 6.42 -8.47 4.99
CA PRO A 341 7.75 -7.93 4.81
C PRO A 341 8.09 -7.79 3.33
N TRP A 342 7.39 -6.89 2.65
CA TRP A 342 7.53 -6.66 1.23
C TRP A 342 8.85 -5.95 0.95
N GLN A 343 9.75 -6.60 0.23
CA GLN A 343 10.91 -5.95 -0.35
C GLN A 343 10.48 -5.34 -1.68
N ALA A 344 10.65 -4.03 -1.82
CA ALA A 344 10.26 -3.32 -3.02
C ALA A 344 11.08 -3.79 -4.23
N ASP A 345 10.39 -4.12 -5.33
CA ASP A 345 11.04 -4.39 -6.63
C ASP A 345 11.70 -3.11 -7.15
N LYS A 346 11.03 -1.97 -6.91
CA LYS A 346 11.40 -0.64 -7.37
C LYS A 346 10.96 0.40 -6.35
N VAL A 347 11.78 1.44 -6.21
CA VAL A 347 11.41 2.70 -5.56
C VAL A 347 11.48 3.78 -6.62
N ILE A 348 10.36 4.46 -6.87
CA ILE A 348 10.22 5.43 -7.96
C ILE A 348 9.90 6.78 -7.36
N GLU A 349 10.73 7.78 -7.65
CA GLU A 349 10.45 9.17 -7.32
C GLU A 349 9.42 9.75 -8.29
N THR A 350 8.39 10.43 -7.79
CA THR A 350 7.38 11.09 -8.63
C THR A 350 6.74 12.26 -7.88
N THR A 351 5.75 12.92 -8.47
CA THR A 351 5.06 14.09 -7.88
C THR A 351 3.60 13.78 -7.58
N CYS A 352 3.13 14.18 -6.41
CA CYS A 352 1.72 14.10 -6.03
C CYS A 352 0.89 15.18 -6.73
N LEU A 353 -0.16 14.77 -7.45
CA LEU A 353 -1.11 15.69 -8.11
C LEU A 353 -2.45 15.83 -7.37
N GLN A 354 -2.59 15.31 -6.15
CA GLN A 354 -3.87 15.33 -5.43
C GLN A 354 -4.23 16.70 -4.83
N CYS A 355 -3.29 17.65 -4.83
CA CYS A 355 -3.53 19.07 -4.60
C CYS A 355 -2.44 19.88 -5.31
N GLY A 356 -2.59 21.21 -5.34
CA GLY A 356 -1.68 22.09 -6.06
C GLY A 356 -0.29 22.27 -5.45
N ILE A 357 0.00 21.70 -4.27
CA ILE A 357 1.32 21.83 -3.62
C ILE A 357 2.42 21.21 -4.49
N GLY A 358 2.18 20.02 -5.02
CA GLY A 358 3.20 19.27 -5.76
C GLY A 358 4.25 18.65 -4.84
N CYS A 359 3.82 17.80 -3.91
CA CYS A 359 4.75 17.10 -3.01
C CYS A 359 5.58 16.06 -3.78
N GLY A 360 6.85 15.93 -3.42
CA GLY A 360 7.69 14.84 -3.92
C GLY A 360 7.34 13.54 -3.21
N LEU A 361 7.23 12.46 -3.97
CA LEU A 361 6.91 11.11 -3.49
C LEU A 361 8.05 10.18 -3.85
N GLU A 362 8.37 9.26 -2.94
CA GLU A 362 9.13 8.04 -3.21
C GLU A 362 8.17 6.87 -3.01
N VAL A 363 7.85 6.16 -4.08
CA VAL A 363 6.84 5.11 -4.06
C VAL A 363 7.50 3.74 -4.21
N SER A 364 7.36 2.91 -3.18
CA SER A 364 7.84 1.53 -3.14
C SER A 364 6.78 0.60 -3.74
N VAL A 365 7.17 -0.16 -4.77
CA VAL A 365 6.26 -1.02 -5.55
C VAL A 365 6.71 -2.48 -5.51
N VAL A 366 5.76 -3.39 -5.34
CA VAL A 366 5.91 -4.85 -5.51
C VAL A 366 4.79 -5.36 -6.39
N GLU A 367 5.10 -6.08 -7.47
CA GLU A 367 4.10 -6.65 -8.40
C GLU A 367 2.99 -5.66 -8.82
N ASN A 368 3.38 -4.43 -9.20
CA ASN A 368 2.45 -3.35 -9.58
C ASN A 368 1.48 -2.93 -8.46
N LYS A 369 1.84 -3.15 -7.18
CA LYS A 369 1.12 -2.66 -6.00
C LYS A 369 2.01 -1.76 -5.16
N ILE A 370 1.42 -0.71 -4.61
CA ILE A 370 2.10 0.21 -3.71
C ILE A 370 2.20 -0.44 -2.32
N VAL A 371 3.42 -0.62 -1.82
CA VAL A 371 3.71 -1.19 -0.49
C VAL A 371 4.24 -0.15 0.50
N GLY A 372 4.63 1.03 0.02
CA GLY A 372 5.12 2.14 0.83
C GLY A 372 5.14 3.44 0.04
N VAL A 373 4.86 4.55 0.73
CA VAL A 373 5.02 5.91 0.19
C VAL A 373 5.76 6.76 1.22
N THR A 374 6.89 7.31 0.80
CA THR A 374 7.71 8.25 1.58
C THR A 374 7.95 9.52 0.78
N SER A 375 8.68 10.47 1.34
CA SER A 375 9.11 11.67 0.64
C SER A 375 10.57 11.98 0.98
N PRO A 376 11.37 12.47 0.02
CA PRO A 376 12.71 12.95 0.30
C PRO A 376 12.66 14.13 1.29
N ILE A 377 13.48 14.09 2.34
CA ILE A 377 13.54 15.15 3.38
C ILE A 377 14.03 16.47 2.79
N ASN A 378 14.84 16.43 1.73
CA ASN A 378 15.38 17.59 1.03
C ASN A 378 14.52 18.04 -0.17
N HIS A 379 13.31 17.50 -0.35
CA HIS A 379 12.46 17.92 -1.46
C HIS A 379 12.09 19.41 -1.31
N PRO A 380 12.25 20.25 -2.36
CA PRO A 380 12.18 21.71 -2.26
C PRO A 380 10.80 22.28 -1.89
N VAL A 381 9.75 21.46 -1.93
CA VAL A 381 8.38 21.89 -1.66
C VAL A 381 7.92 21.46 -0.27
N ASN A 382 8.00 20.17 0.03
CA ASN A 382 7.35 19.58 1.19
C ASN A 382 8.32 19.02 2.24
N GLU A 383 9.64 18.99 1.96
CA GLU A 383 10.69 18.67 2.95
C GLU A 383 10.43 17.36 3.74
N GLY A 384 9.95 16.32 3.05
CA GLY A 384 9.64 15.02 3.65
C GLY A 384 8.25 14.91 4.29
N VAL A 385 7.49 16.00 4.43
CA VAL A 385 6.14 15.99 5.03
C VAL A 385 5.09 15.71 3.96
N LEU A 386 4.25 14.71 4.17
CA LEU A 386 3.11 14.37 3.32
C LEU A 386 1.80 14.52 4.10
N CYS A 387 0.69 14.70 3.38
CA CYS A 387 -0.67 14.62 3.94
C CYS A 387 -1.26 13.23 3.74
N SER A 388 -2.47 13.00 4.26
CA SER A 388 -3.23 11.76 4.04
C SER A 388 -3.42 11.44 2.55
N LYS A 389 -3.65 12.46 1.72
CA LYS A 389 -3.76 12.36 0.26
C LYS A 389 -2.47 11.76 -0.34
N GLY A 390 -1.31 12.32 0.04
CA GLY A 390 0.00 11.86 -0.45
C GLY A 390 0.49 10.54 0.14
N SER A 391 0.10 10.18 1.36
CA SER A 391 0.62 8.95 2.01
C SER A 391 -0.28 7.72 1.81
N PHE A 392 -1.60 7.93 1.67
CA PHE A 392 -2.58 6.84 1.80
C PHE A 392 -3.71 6.82 0.77
N ASN A 393 -3.96 7.90 0.02
CA ASN A 393 -5.12 7.97 -0.88
C ASN A 393 -4.83 7.38 -2.27
N TYR A 394 -4.71 6.06 -2.34
CA TYR A 394 -4.36 5.33 -3.57
C TYR A 394 -5.31 4.15 -3.87
N ASP A 395 -6.42 4.04 -3.15
CA ASP A 395 -7.36 2.92 -3.28
C ASP A 395 -8.01 2.85 -4.67
N CYS A 396 -8.26 4.01 -5.28
CA CYS A 396 -8.80 4.13 -6.63
C CYS A 396 -7.91 3.50 -7.71
N LEU A 397 -6.62 3.27 -7.45
CA LEU A 397 -5.72 2.58 -8.39
C LEU A 397 -6.01 1.08 -8.46
N PHE A 398 -6.64 0.50 -7.44
CA PHE A 398 -6.80 -0.94 -7.30
C PHE A 398 -8.27 -1.37 -7.31
N ASN A 399 -9.20 -0.47 -7.00
CA ASN A 399 -10.63 -0.73 -6.98
C ASN A 399 -11.37 -0.01 -8.09
N ASN A 400 -12.47 -0.61 -8.57
CA ASN A 400 -13.37 -0.03 -9.58
C ASN A 400 -12.64 0.46 -10.85
N ARG A 401 -11.61 -0.25 -11.32
CA ARG A 401 -10.83 0.13 -12.51
C ARG A 401 -11.53 -0.25 -13.81
N LEU A 402 -11.48 0.64 -14.80
CA LEU A 402 -11.83 0.32 -16.19
C LEU A 402 -10.67 -0.43 -16.85
N THR A 403 -10.95 -1.60 -17.43
CA THR A 403 -9.95 -2.43 -18.13
C THR A 403 -10.14 -2.42 -19.64
N GLU A 404 -11.36 -2.21 -20.11
CA GLU A 404 -11.75 -2.30 -21.52
C GLU A 404 -12.58 -1.08 -21.94
N PRO A 405 -12.43 -0.60 -23.19
CA PRO A 405 -13.32 0.42 -23.76
C PRO A 405 -14.77 -0.05 -23.82
N GLN A 406 -15.71 0.88 -23.70
CA GLN A 406 -17.14 0.57 -23.70
C GLN A 406 -17.92 1.52 -24.61
N ILE A 407 -18.97 1.00 -25.26
CA ILE A 407 -19.91 1.79 -26.07
C ILE A 407 -21.32 1.57 -25.54
N LYS A 408 -22.12 2.64 -25.54
CA LYS A 408 -23.53 2.62 -25.15
C LYS A 408 -24.39 1.98 -26.22
N THR A 409 -25.22 1.03 -25.80
CA THR A 409 -26.23 0.35 -26.61
C THR A 409 -27.61 0.44 -25.93
N GLU A 410 -28.68 0.01 -26.61
CA GLU A 410 -30.02 -0.05 -26.01
C GLU A 410 -30.07 -0.91 -24.73
N ALA A 411 -29.17 -1.89 -24.60
CA ALA A 411 -29.05 -2.77 -23.43
C ALA A 411 -28.08 -2.26 -22.36
N GLY A 412 -27.48 -1.08 -22.55
CA GLY A 412 -26.45 -0.49 -21.67
C GLY A 412 -25.05 -0.46 -22.28
N LEU A 413 -24.05 -0.20 -21.44
CA LEU A 413 -22.64 -0.14 -21.84
C LEU A 413 -22.10 -1.54 -22.13
N LYS A 414 -21.48 -1.71 -23.30
CA LYS A 414 -20.91 -2.97 -23.75
C LYS A 414 -19.39 -2.82 -24.00
N PRO A 415 -18.56 -3.75 -23.51
CA PRO A 415 -17.13 -3.76 -23.84
C PRO A 415 -16.88 -3.98 -25.34
N VAL A 416 -15.92 -3.24 -25.88
CA VAL A 416 -15.51 -3.27 -27.29
C VAL A 416 -13.99 -3.16 -27.43
N SER A 417 -13.49 -3.42 -28.64
CA SER A 417 -12.07 -3.18 -28.93
C SER A 417 -11.75 -1.68 -28.95
N LEU A 418 -10.49 -1.33 -28.66
CA LEU A 418 -10.05 0.06 -28.69
C LEU A 418 -10.16 0.68 -30.10
N ASP A 419 -9.86 -0.09 -31.15
CA ASP A 419 -10.01 0.36 -32.54
C ASP A 419 -11.46 0.73 -32.87
N GLU A 420 -12.42 -0.08 -32.41
CA GLU A 420 -13.85 0.16 -32.60
C GLU A 420 -14.32 1.40 -31.84
N ALA A 421 -13.96 1.54 -30.57
CA ALA A 421 -14.31 2.72 -29.76
C ALA A 421 -13.76 4.01 -30.36
N VAL A 422 -12.48 4.02 -30.74
CA VAL A 422 -11.82 5.17 -31.37
C VAL A 422 -12.44 5.50 -32.73
N ALA A 423 -12.80 4.48 -33.52
CA ALA A 423 -13.47 4.70 -34.80
C ALA A 423 -14.85 5.35 -34.62
N VAL A 424 -15.65 4.89 -33.65
CA VAL A 424 -16.97 5.48 -33.35
C VAL A 424 -16.84 6.93 -32.91
N ILE A 425 -15.88 7.24 -32.03
CA ILE A 425 -15.63 8.63 -31.61
C ILE A 425 -15.26 9.48 -32.83
N ALA A 426 -14.28 9.03 -33.63
CA ALA A 426 -13.83 9.80 -34.79
C ALA A 426 -14.94 10.03 -35.83
N ASP A 427 -15.80 9.04 -36.08
CA ASP A 427 -16.90 9.14 -37.03
C ASP A 427 -17.97 10.11 -36.53
N ARG A 428 -18.42 9.97 -35.28
CA ARG A 428 -19.43 10.87 -34.68
C ARG A 428 -18.97 12.33 -34.59
N LEU A 429 -17.70 12.57 -34.25
CA LEU A 429 -17.16 13.92 -34.20
C LEU A 429 -17.10 14.58 -35.59
N ASN A 430 -16.74 13.83 -36.64
CA ASN A 430 -16.73 14.38 -38.00
C ASN A 430 -18.15 14.65 -38.52
N GLU A 431 -19.11 13.75 -38.26
CA GLU A 431 -20.53 13.96 -38.61
C GLU A 431 -21.08 15.25 -37.99
N ILE A 432 -20.83 15.46 -36.69
CA ILE A 432 -21.29 16.66 -35.96
C ILE A 432 -20.57 17.92 -36.47
N ALA A 433 -19.27 17.84 -36.74
CA ALA A 433 -18.52 18.95 -37.32
C ALA A 433 -19.02 19.35 -38.71
N GLU A 434 -19.43 18.39 -39.54
CA GLU A 434 -20.02 18.64 -40.87
C GLU A 434 -21.42 19.25 -40.78
N GLN A 435 -22.24 18.76 -39.84
CA GLN A 435 -23.64 19.19 -39.72
C GLN A 435 -23.81 20.54 -39.01
N TYR A 436 -23.07 20.78 -37.93
CA TYR A 436 -23.25 21.94 -37.05
C TYR A 436 -22.04 22.87 -37.01
N GLY A 437 -20.95 22.51 -37.68
CA GLY A 437 -19.69 23.23 -37.65
C GLY A 437 -18.79 22.81 -36.47
N PRO A 438 -17.46 23.01 -36.59
CA PRO A 438 -16.52 22.54 -35.58
C PRO A 438 -16.65 23.25 -34.23
N GLY A 439 -17.21 24.47 -34.20
CA GLY A 439 -17.51 25.20 -32.96
C GLY A 439 -18.63 24.59 -32.11
N SER A 440 -19.27 23.51 -32.56
CA SER A 440 -20.25 22.74 -31.78
C SER A 440 -19.62 21.59 -30.95
N ILE A 441 -18.30 21.43 -31.03
CA ILE A 441 -17.55 20.39 -30.30
C ILE A 441 -16.75 21.05 -29.18
N ALA A 442 -16.78 20.49 -27.97
CA ALA A 442 -15.95 20.93 -26.85
C ALA A 442 -15.10 19.80 -26.27
N VAL A 443 -13.94 20.19 -25.74
CA VAL A 443 -13.04 19.29 -25.01
C VAL A 443 -12.87 19.82 -23.59
N LEU A 444 -13.29 19.01 -22.61
CA LEU A 444 -13.11 19.28 -21.20
C LEU A 444 -11.98 18.41 -20.66
N ALA A 445 -11.08 19.03 -19.90
CA ALA A 445 -9.91 18.38 -19.36
C ALA A 445 -9.78 18.60 -17.84
N SER A 446 -9.45 17.54 -17.12
CA SER A 446 -9.11 17.60 -15.71
C SER A 446 -7.90 18.49 -15.46
N PRO A 447 -7.87 19.27 -14.37
CA PRO A 447 -6.68 20.01 -13.95
C PRO A 447 -5.54 19.13 -13.40
N ASN A 448 -5.71 17.81 -13.39
CA ASN A 448 -4.72 16.83 -12.92
C ASN A 448 -3.99 16.09 -14.06
N LEU A 449 -4.24 16.45 -15.33
CA LEU A 449 -3.52 15.88 -16.47
C LEU A 449 -2.10 16.44 -16.57
N THR A 450 -1.24 15.73 -17.30
CA THR A 450 0.13 16.20 -17.58
C THR A 450 0.15 17.35 -18.60
N ASN A 451 1.23 18.12 -18.62
CA ASN A 451 1.43 19.19 -19.61
C ASN A 451 1.40 18.64 -21.04
N GLU A 452 1.95 17.44 -21.23
CA GLU A 452 1.99 16.73 -22.50
C GLU A 452 0.58 16.30 -22.95
N GLU A 453 -0.25 15.82 -22.02
CA GLU A 453 -1.65 15.49 -22.27
C GLU A 453 -2.46 16.74 -22.67
N TYR A 454 -2.28 17.88 -22.00
CA TYR A 454 -2.94 19.13 -22.42
C TYR A 454 -2.51 19.58 -23.81
N LEU A 455 -1.20 19.50 -24.11
CA LEU A 455 -0.70 19.82 -25.46
C LEU A 455 -1.36 18.91 -26.50
N LYS A 456 -1.51 17.62 -26.18
CA LYS A 456 -2.14 16.65 -27.08
C LYS A 456 -3.63 16.92 -27.29
N LEU A 457 -4.34 17.33 -26.25
CA LEU A 457 -5.73 17.74 -26.33
C LEU A 457 -5.90 19.03 -27.16
N ALA A 458 -4.99 19.99 -27.01
CA ALA A 458 -4.98 21.19 -27.84
C ALA A 458 -4.71 20.86 -29.32
N GLU A 459 -3.76 19.98 -29.62
CA GLU A 459 -3.53 19.45 -30.97
C GLU A 459 -4.78 18.74 -31.53
N PHE A 460 -5.45 17.94 -30.70
CA PHE A 460 -6.66 17.22 -31.06
C PHE A 460 -7.82 18.17 -31.39
N ALA A 461 -8.05 19.19 -30.56
CA ALA A 461 -9.06 20.22 -30.80
C ALA A 461 -8.76 21.03 -32.08
N ALA A 462 -7.49 21.41 -32.30
CA ALA A 462 -7.06 22.08 -33.52
C ALA A 462 -7.29 21.20 -34.77
N CYS A 463 -7.09 19.88 -34.67
CA CYS A 463 -7.39 18.94 -35.75
C CYS A 463 -8.89 18.89 -36.09
N LEU A 464 -9.77 19.02 -35.09
CA LEU A 464 -11.22 19.15 -35.30
C LEU A 464 -11.60 20.53 -35.84
N GLY A 465 -10.81 21.56 -35.51
CA GLY A 465 -11.07 22.97 -35.85
C GLY A 465 -11.90 23.70 -34.79
N THR A 466 -11.90 23.20 -33.55
CA THR A 466 -12.60 23.80 -32.41
C THR A 466 -11.61 24.52 -31.50
N ASP A 467 -12.02 25.67 -30.98
CA ASP A 467 -11.30 26.43 -29.95
C ASP A 467 -11.95 26.27 -28.55
N ASN A 468 -12.99 25.42 -28.44
CA ASN A 468 -13.73 25.19 -27.19
C ASN A 468 -12.98 24.21 -26.27
N LEU A 469 -11.87 24.69 -25.71
CA LEU A 469 -11.09 24.01 -24.68
C LEU A 469 -11.43 24.60 -23.32
N ALA A 470 -11.88 23.77 -22.37
CA ALA A 470 -12.16 24.22 -21.02
C ALA A 470 -11.72 23.22 -19.95
N SER A 471 -11.45 23.75 -18.76
CA SER A 471 -11.28 22.95 -17.55
C SER A 471 -12.62 22.35 -17.14
N THR A 472 -12.59 21.13 -16.62
CA THR A 472 -13.71 20.52 -15.89
C THR A 472 -14.02 21.23 -14.57
N ASP A 473 -13.02 21.88 -13.97
CA ASP A 473 -13.22 22.73 -12.80
C ASP A 473 -13.79 24.11 -13.18
N PRO A 474 -14.96 24.50 -12.67
CA PRO A 474 -15.64 25.76 -12.99
C PRO A 474 -14.95 27.02 -12.42
N ASN A 475 -13.99 26.86 -11.51
CA ASN A 475 -13.23 27.95 -10.90
C ASN A 475 -11.96 28.31 -11.67
N ALA A 476 -11.56 27.54 -12.69
CA ALA A 476 -10.33 27.75 -13.45
C ALA A 476 -10.18 29.18 -14.00
N ALA A 477 -11.27 29.82 -14.44
CA ALA A 477 -11.25 31.18 -14.99
C ALA A 477 -11.04 32.29 -13.94
N ALA A 478 -11.26 32.01 -12.65
CA ALA A 478 -11.17 32.99 -11.57
C ALA A 478 -9.79 33.06 -10.91
N VAL A 479 -8.89 32.15 -11.27
CA VAL A 479 -7.63 31.90 -10.56
C VAL A 479 -6.45 32.34 -11.43
N GLY A 480 -5.78 33.41 -11.02
CA GLY A 480 -4.54 33.86 -11.65
C GLY A 480 -3.34 33.00 -11.26
N ALA A 481 -2.26 33.07 -12.03
CA ALA A 481 -0.99 32.43 -11.68
C ALA A 481 -0.43 33.05 -10.39
N SER A 482 -0.20 32.22 -9.36
CA SER A 482 0.57 32.60 -8.18
C SER A 482 2.03 32.88 -8.58
N ARG A 483 2.65 33.88 -7.95
CA ARG A 483 4.01 34.36 -8.28
C ARG A 483 5.04 34.07 -7.18
N ARG A 484 4.68 33.23 -6.21
CA ARG A 484 5.42 33.05 -4.93
C ARG A 484 5.46 31.57 -4.53
N SER A 485 6.38 31.25 -3.62
CA SER A 485 6.76 29.88 -3.28
C SER A 485 6.52 29.58 -1.80
N LEU A 486 6.42 28.30 -1.43
CA LEU A 486 6.38 27.94 0.00
C LEU A 486 7.62 28.42 0.75
N ALA A 487 8.76 28.60 0.07
CA ALA A 487 10.00 29.10 0.65
C ALA A 487 9.87 30.55 1.16
N ASP A 488 8.92 31.34 0.66
CA ASP A 488 8.69 32.71 1.15
C ASP A 488 8.26 32.73 2.63
N LEU A 489 7.70 31.63 3.12
CA LEU A 489 7.40 31.44 4.54
C LEU A 489 8.67 31.40 5.41
N ASP A 490 9.84 31.01 4.89
CA ASP A 490 11.07 30.93 5.70
C ASP A 490 11.62 32.31 6.09
N THR A 491 11.30 33.32 5.29
CA THR A 491 11.69 34.72 5.53
C THR A 491 10.55 35.58 6.07
N ALA A 492 9.39 34.98 6.34
CA ALA A 492 8.22 35.71 6.80
C ALA A 492 8.39 36.22 8.24
N ASP A 493 8.14 37.50 8.44
CA ASP A 493 8.08 38.12 9.77
C ASP A 493 6.63 38.29 10.29
N PHE A 494 5.65 38.14 9.40
CA PHE A 494 4.23 38.06 9.70
C PHE A 494 3.51 37.20 8.66
N ALA A 495 2.61 36.30 9.08
CA ALA A 495 1.79 35.50 8.17
C ALA A 495 0.31 35.63 8.48
N VAL A 496 -0.53 35.67 7.43
CA VAL A 496 -1.99 35.72 7.55
C VAL A 496 -2.61 34.58 6.76
N VAL A 497 -3.38 33.72 7.42
CA VAL A 497 -4.18 32.68 6.78
C VAL A 497 -5.60 33.21 6.58
N LEU A 498 -6.08 33.21 5.35
CA LEU A 498 -7.41 33.70 4.97
C LEU A 498 -8.33 32.52 4.63
N ASN A 499 -9.25 32.21 5.54
CA ASN A 499 -10.37 31.28 5.42
C ASN A 499 -10.05 29.92 4.79
N ALA A 500 -8.91 29.33 5.17
CA ALA A 500 -8.45 28.07 4.63
C ALA A 500 -8.07 27.09 5.73
N ASP A 501 -8.62 25.88 5.69
CA ASP A 501 -8.20 24.80 6.58
C ASP A 501 -6.96 24.12 6.00
N LEU A 502 -5.82 24.79 6.19
CA LEU A 502 -4.54 24.33 5.68
C LEU A 502 -4.14 22.97 6.28
N GLN A 503 -4.61 22.62 7.48
CA GLN A 503 -4.28 21.35 8.10
C GLN A 503 -4.93 20.18 7.34
N GLN A 504 -6.18 20.35 6.94
CA GLN A 504 -6.93 19.34 6.21
C GLN A 504 -6.53 19.28 4.73
N ASP A 505 -6.43 20.43 4.07
CA ASP A 505 -6.32 20.47 2.61
C ASP A 505 -4.88 20.58 2.11
N TYR A 506 -4.01 21.23 2.88
CA TYR A 506 -2.67 21.67 2.46
C TYR A 506 -1.62 21.43 3.55
N LEU A 507 -1.63 20.24 4.14
CA LEU A 507 -0.84 19.93 5.33
C LEU A 507 0.63 20.36 5.27
N PRO A 508 1.39 20.20 4.16
CA PRO A 508 2.77 20.69 4.09
C PRO A 508 2.90 22.20 4.36
N ALA A 509 1.95 23.00 3.87
CA ALA A 509 1.90 24.44 4.14
C ALA A 509 1.56 24.71 5.62
N ALA A 510 0.59 23.99 6.19
CA ALA A 510 0.26 24.09 7.61
C ALA A 510 1.44 23.72 8.51
N SER A 511 2.14 22.61 8.22
CA SER A 511 3.32 22.17 8.97
C SER A 511 4.43 23.24 8.95
N LYS A 512 4.65 23.91 7.82
CA LYS A 512 5.61 25.01 7.73
C LYS A 512 5.19 26.19 8.63
N LEU A 513 3.91 26.58 8.58
CA LEU A 513 3.35 27.62 9.46
C LEU A 513 3.44 27.24 10.94
N TYR A 514 3.22 25.98 11.32
CA TYR A 514 3.39 25.53 12.69
C TYR A 514 4.83 25.67 13.19
N ARG A 515 5.82 25.39 12.33
CA ARG A 515 7.24 25.61 12.66
C ARG A 515 7.57 27.11 12.81
N LEU A 516 6.97 27.97 11.99
CA LEU A 516 7.06 29.44 12.10
C LEU A 516 6.48 29.99 13.41
N ILE A 517 5.30 29.51 13.80
CA ILE A 517 4.68 29.87 15.08
C ILE A 517 5.61 29.49 16.24
N ARG A 518 6.24 28.32 16.17
CA ARG A 518 7.20 27.85 17.18
C ARG A 518 8.50 28.64 17.22
N SER A 519 8.95 29.21 16.10
CA SER A 519 10.11 30.12 16.08
C SER A 519 9.77 31.52 16.59
N GLY A 520 8.50 31.80 16.95
CA GLY A 520 8.04 33.05 17.52
C GLY A 520 7.53 34.08 16.51
N VAL A 521 7.35 33.69 15.24
CA VAL A 521 6.74 34.56 14.22
C VAL A 521 5.25 34.67 14.48
N LYS A 522 4.72 35.90 14.40
CA LYS A 522 3.31 36.16 14.64
C LYS A 522 2.48 35.72 13.42
N VAL A 523 1.45 34.93 13.67
CA VAL A 523 0.51 34.46 12.64
C VAL A 523 -0.89 34.91 13.01
N ALA A 524 -1.62 35.43 12.03
CA ALA A 524 -3.03 35.75 12.13
C ALA A 524 -3.85 34.79 11.26
N VAL A 525 -5.03 34.45 11.74
CA VAL A 525 -5.94 33.51 11.11
C VAL A 525 -7.30 34.18 11.02
N VAL A 526 -7.80 34.34 9.79
CA VAL A 526 -8.99 35.13 9.50
C VAL A 526 -10.02 34.28 8.78
N GLY A 527 -11.21 34.13 9.36
CA GLY A 527 -12.31 33.38 8.76
C GLY A 527 -12.92 32.37 9.71
N GLU A 528 -13.87 31.58 9.18
CA GLU A 528 -14.55 30.51 9.92
C GLU A 528 -13.89 29.15 9.64
N GLU A 529 -13.29 28.96 8.46
CA GLU A 529 -12.65 27.72 8.02
C GLU A 529 -11.16 27.69 8.36
N CYS A 530 -10.81 27.76 9.66
CA CYS A 530 -9.41 27.73 10.08
C CYS A 530 -9.18 26.90 11.36
N SER A 531 -9.91 25.79 11.49
CA SER A 531 -9.93 24.96 12.69
C SER A 531 -8.55 24.38 13.06
N GLY A 532 -7.71 24.12 12.06
CA GLY A 532 -6.35 23.61 12.24
C GLY A 532 -5.39 24.50 13.03
N PHE A 533 -5.77 25.73 13.40
CA PHE A 533 -4.95 26.63 14.20
C PHE A 533 -5.47 26.88 15.63
N GLU A 534 -6.61 26.30 16.03
CA GLU A 534 -7.24 26.56 17.33
C GLU A 534 -6.35 26.27 18.56
N ARG A 535 -5.42 25.31 18.43
CA ARG A 535 -4.50 24.92 19.50
C ARG A 535 -3.17 25.69 19.47
N HIS A 536 -3.02 26.61 18.52
CA HIS A 536 -1.80 27.39 18.33
C HIS A 536 -1.97 28.83 18.86
N PRO A 537 -0.89 29.45 19.37
CA PRO A 537 -0.93 30.82 19.87
C PRO A 537 -0.94 31.83 18.70
N VAL A 538 -2.06 31.93 17.98
CA VAL A 538 -2.25 32.83 16.82
C VAL A 538 -3.33 33.86 17.08
N LEU A 539 -3.33 34.96 16.32
CA LEU A 539 -4.39 35.95 16.36
C LEU A 539 -5.60 35.44 15.55
N HIS A 540 -6.69 35.09 16.22
CA HIS A 540 -7.93 34.66 15.56
C HIS A 540 -8.87 35.84 15.29
N VAL A 541 -9.24 36.03 14.03
CA VAL A 541 -10.23 37.02 13.60
C VAL A 541 -11.37 36.31 12.89
N LYS A 542 -12.50 36.15 13.57
CA LYS A 542 -13.69 35.50 12.98
C LYS A 542 -14.41 36.47 12.07
N LEU A 543 -14.40 36.20 10.77
CA LEU A 543 -15.10 36.98 9.74
C LEU A 543 -15.88 36.06 8.83
N GLN A 544 -17.05 36.51 8.38
CA GLN A 544 -17.78 35.86 7.30
C GLN A 544 -17.11 36.13 5.94
N GLN A 545 -17.40 35.28 4.95
CA GLN A 545 -16.79 35.37 3.62
C GLN A 545 -16.94 36.77 2.95
N SER A 546 -18.10 37.42 3.11
CA SER A 546 -18.35 38.78 2.61
C SER A 546 -17.51 39.86 3.32
N GLN A 547 -17.20 39.66 4.60
CA GLN A 547 -16.40 40.58 5.41
C GLN A 547 -14.90 40.42 5.14
N ILE A 548 -14.47 39.24 4.68
CA ILE A 548 -13.08 39.01 4.26
C ILE A 548 -12.74 39.83 3.01
N GLU A 549 -13.68 39.97 2.08
CA GLU A 549 -13.52 40.85 0.91
C GLU A 549 -13.27 42.31 1.32
N GLN A 550 -14.05 42.80 2.30
CA GLN A 550 -13.87 44.13 2.87
C GLN A 550 -12.50 44.28 3.55
N LEU A 551 -12.04 43.25 4.27
CA LEU A 551 -10.70 43.24 4.86
C LEU A 551 -9.60 43.27 3.79
N ILE A 552 -9.70 42.47 2.73
CA ILE A 552 -8.71 42.45 1.63
C ILE A 552 -8.66 43.84 0.97
N THR A 553 -9.82 44.45 0.75
CA THR A 553 -9.92 45.83 0.24
C THR A 553 -9.26 46.83 1.20
N ALA A 554 -9.50 46.70 2.51
CA ALA A 554 -8.87 47.55 3.51
C ALA A 554 -7.35 47.39 3.54
N LEU A 555 -6.84 46.14 3.48
CA LEU A 555 -5.40 45.84 3.39
C LEU A 555 -4.76 46.40 2.12
N SER A 556 -5.51 46.45 1.00
CA SER A 556 -5.02 47.01 -0.26
C SER A 556 -4.96 48.54 -0.28
N SER A 557 -5.83 49.20 0.50
CA SER A 557 -6.01 50.66 0.45
C SER A 557 -5.36 51.40 1.62
N ALA A 558 -5.11 50.73 2.75
CA ALA A 558 -4.52 51.36 3.93
C ALA A 558 -3.02 51.64 3.72
N ALA A 559 -2.62 52.91 3.75
CA ALA A 559 -1.21 53.32 3.74
C ALA A 559 -0.70 53.69 5.15
N SER A 560 -1.60 53.93 6.11
CA SER A 560 -1.26 54.22 7.50
C SER A 560 -2.24 53.59 8.52
N PRO A 561 -1.81 53.41 9.79
CA PRO A 561 -2.69 52.92 10.85
C PRO A 561 -3.97 53.74 11.06
N ARG A 562 -3.95 55.06 10.80
CA ARG A 562 -5.13 55.91 10.91
C ARG A 562 -6.17 55.62 9.83
N GLU A 563 -5.72 55.43 8.59
CA GLU A 563 -6.60 55.06 7.48
C GLU A 563 -7.20 53.66 7.70
N ALA A 564 -6.43 52.75 8.31
CA ALA A 564 -6.94 51.43 8.68
C ALA A 564 -8.11 51.51 9.68
N GLU A 565 -8.05 52.40 10.67
CA GLU A 565 -9.15 52.61 11.65
C GLU A 565 -10.44 53.11 10.98
N GLU A 566 -10.33 53.95 9.94
CA GLU A 566 -11.47 54.43 9.16
C GLU A 566 -12.08 53.31 8.30
N LEU A 567 -11.24 52.48 7.67
CA LEU A 567 -11.66 51.39 6.80
C LEU A 567 -12.34 50.23 7.56
N ILE A 568 -11.99 50.02 8.84
CA ILE A 568 -12.63 48.99 9.68
C ILE A 568 -13.82 49.52 10.51
N ALA A 569 -14.19 50.79 10.34
CA ALA A 569 -15.27 51.42 11.10
C ALA A 569 -16.66 50.80 10.83
N GLU A 570 -16.83 50.06 9.74
CA GLU A 570 -18.07 49.35 9.40
C GLU A 570 -18.19 47.99 10.10
N PHE A 571 -17.10 47.44 10.63
CA PHE A 571 -17.11 46.14 11.32
C PHE A 571 -17.70 46.24 12.74
N ALA A 572 -18.12 45.11 13.31
CA ALA A 572 -18.64 45.08 14.68
C ALA A 572 -17.55 45.53 15.70
N PRO A 573 -17.89 46.33 16.73
CA PRO A 573 -16.92 46.86 17.70
C PRO A 573 -16.04 45.78 18.34
N GLU A 574 -16.60 44.59 18.56
CA GLU A 574 -15.95 43.43 19.18
C GLU A 574 -14.76 42.89 18.36
N ILE A 575 -14.83 43.01 17.02
CA ILE A 575 -13.83 42.48 16.09
C ILE A 575 -12.81 43.56 15.69
N ARG A 576 -13.17 44.85 15.81
CA ARG A 576 -12.32 45.99 15.41
C ARG A 576 -10.94 45.98 16.06
N ILE A 577 -10.85 45.56 17.33
CA ILE A 577 -9.56 45.54 18.05
C ILE A 577 -8.60 44.53 17.39
N ALA A 578 -9.08 43.31 17.13
CA ALA A 578 -8.29 42.26 16.49
C ALA A 578 -7.95 42.61 15.04
N LEU A 579 -8.88 43.26 14.32
CA LEU A 579 -8.63 43.77 12.96
C LEU A 579 -7.60 44.89 12.92
N ALA A 580 -7.68 45.85 13.84
CA ALA A 580 -6.71 46.92 13.95
C ALA A 580 -5.31 46.36 14.24
N GLU A 581 -5.20 45.41 15.18
CA GLU A 581 -3.96 44.71 15.47
C GLU A 581 -3.39 44.00 14.23
N LEU A 582 -4.22 43.23 13.53
CA LEU A 582 -3.83 42.54 12.29
C LEU A 582 -3.31 43.50 11.23
N ILE A 583 -4.05 44.59 10.95
CA ILE A 583 -3.67 45.56 9.91
C ILE A 583 -2.40 46.31 10.31
N ILE A 584 -2.27 46.70 11.58
CA ILE A 584 -1.06 47.37 12.09
C ILE A 584 0.15 46.47 11.94
N ASP A 585 0.04 45.20 12.29
CA ASP A 585 1.16 44.25 12.17
C ASP A 585 1.50 43.98 10.70
N TYR A 586 0.50 43.83 9.83
CA TYR A 586 0.69 43.74 8.39
C TYR A 586 1.40 44.98 7.80
N LEU A 587 1.04 46.19 8.27
CA LEU A 587 1.67 47.44 7.87
C LEU A 587 3.07 47.64 8.47
N LYS A 588 3.42 46.98 9.58
CA LYS A 588 4.77 47.01 10.16
C LYS A 588 5.71 45.95 9.57
N ALA A 589 5.17 44.82 9.15
CA ALA A 589 5.94 43.72 8.58
C ALA A 589 6.71 44.14 7.32
N GLU A 590 7.97 43.71 7.23
CA GLU A 590 8.86 43.87 6.08
C GLU A 590 8.55 42.80 5.01
N HIS A 591 8.23 41.57 5.45
CA HIS A 591 7.97 40.41 4.59
C HIS A 591 6.66 39.70 4.96
N PRO A 592 5.50 40.39 4.89
CA PRO A 592 4.22 39.76 5.20
C PRO A 592 3.83 38.73 4.12
N VAL A 593 3.38 37.55 4.57
CA VAL A 593 2.87 36.47 3.70
C VAL A 593 1.38 36.24 3.93
N LEU A 594 0.60 36.31 2.86
CA LEU A 594 -0.82 35.95 2.85
C LEU A 594 -0.96 34.52 2.31
N VAL A 595 -1.75 33.68 2.95
CA VAL A 595 -2.00 32.28 2.54
C VAL A 595 -3.49 32.01 2.46
N THR A 596 -3.96 31.43 1.36
CA THR A 596 -5.37 31.05 1.18
C THR A 596 -5.51 29.93 0.17
N GLY A 597 -6.66 29.25 0.16
CA GLY A 597 -7.00 28.22 -0.82
C GLY A 597 -7.86 28.78 -1.97
N GLU A 598 -7.83 28.11 -3.11
CA GLU A 598 -8.65 28.44 -4.29
C GLU A 598 -10.16 28.44 -4.00
N ASN A 599 -10.65 27.54 -3.15
CA ASN A 599 -12.08 27.46 -2.80
C ASN A 599 -12.44 28.23 -1.51
N SER A 600 -11.46 28.84 -0.85
CA SER A 600 -11.62 29.51 0.44
C SER A 600 -12.32 30.86 0.35
N LEU A 601 -12.25 31.52 -0.81
CA LEU A 601 -12.68 32.90 -1.00
C LEU A 601 -13.69 33.02 -2.15
N SER A 602 -14.54 34.04 -2.09
CA SER A 602 -15.46 34.36 -3.19
C SER A 602 -14.68 34.82 -4.44
N LYS A 603 -15.25 34.64 -5.64
CA LYS A 603 -14.63 35.13 -6.89
C LYS A 603 -14.25 36.63 -6.81
N PRO A 604 -15.10 37.54 -6.29
CA PRO A 604 -14.72 38.94 -6.06
C PRO A 604 -13.55 39.12 -5.10
N ALA A 605 -13.52 38.37 -3.99
CA ALA A 605 -12.42 38.42 -3.03
C ALA A 605 -11.09 37.96 -3.62
N LEU A 606 -11.10 36.89 -4.45
CA LEU A 606 -9.91 36.44 -5.18
C LEU A 606 -9.39 37.51 -6.16
N LEU A 607 -10.30 38.21 -6.85
CA LEU A 607 -9.93 39.31 -7.76
C LEU A 607 -9.35 40.51 -6.99
N ALA A 608 -9.96 40.90 -5.86
CA ALA A 608 -9.45 41.97 -5.00
C ALA A 608 -8.06 41.64 -4.43
N LEU A 609 -7.84 40.38 -4.05
CA LEU A 609 -6.55 39.87 -3.57
C LEU A 609 -5.48 39.93 -4.66
N ASN A 610 -5.85 39.63 -5.92
CA ASN A 610 -4.95 39.77 -7.06
C ASN A 610 -4.63 41.24 -7.38
N GLN A 611 -5.60 42.15 -7.22
CA GLN A 611 -5.37 43.59 -7.32
C GLN A 611 -4.41 44.11 -6.24
N LEU A 612 -4.52 43.63 -5.00
CA LEU A 612 -3.60 43.96 -3.89
C LEU A 612 -2.13 43.71 -4.27
N LEU A 613 -1.86 42.61 -4.98
CA LEU A 613 -0.52 42.29 -5.47
C LEU A 613 -0.05 43.16 -6.64
N GLN A 614 -0.97 43.65 -7.48
CA GLN A 614 -0.63 44.47 -8.64
C GLN A 614 -0.43 45.95 -8.28
N ILE A 615 -1.13 46.43 -7.25
CA ILE A 615 -1.14 47.84 -6.82
C ILE A 615 -0.13 48.09 -5.68
N GLY A 616 0.22 47.06 -4.89
CA GLY A 616 0.90 47.22 -3.60
C GLY A 616 2.38 47.61 -3.63
N ALA A 617 2.69 48.69 -2.92
CA ALA A 617 4.02 49.26 -2.65
C ALA A 617 4.87 48.49 -1.60
N LYS A 618 4.47 47.28 -1.20
CA LYS A 618 5.18 46.40 -0.25
C LYS A 618 5.53 45.06 -0.90
N SER A 619 6.63 44.45 -0.47
CA SER A 619 7.10 43.11 -0.87
C SER A 619 6.25 41.97 -0.28
N SER A 620 4.92 42.11 -0.25
CA SER A 620 4.01 41.07 0.25
C SER A 620 3.97 39.87 -0.70
N SER A 621 4.02 38.66 -0.14
CA SER A 621 3.88 37.40 -0.87
C SER A 621 2.48 36.84 -0.66
N LEU A 622 1.79 36.45 -1.73
CA LEU A 622 0.53 35.70 -1.65
C LEU A 622 0.75 34.27 -2.11
N LEU A 623 0.34 33.33 -1.27
CA LEU A 623 0.27 31.91 -1.57
C LEU A 623 -1.19 31.52 -1.77
N LEU A 624 -1.62 31.50 -3.04
CA LEU A 624 -2.93 30.97 -3.45
C LEU A 624 -2.75 29.49 -3.79
N LEU A 625 -3.15 28.62 -2.87
CA LEU A 625 -2.99 27.18 -3.00
C LEU A 625 -4.11 26.62 -3.89
N HIS A 626 -3.74 25.93 -4.97
CA HIS A 626 -4.71 25.31 -5.89
C HIS A 626 -5.20 23.98 -5.36
N ASN A 627 -6.46 23.63 -5.61
CA ASN A 627 -7.01 22.33 -5.22
C ASN A 627 -6.52 21.19 -6.11
N SER A 628 -6.02 21.51 -7.30
CA SER A 628 -5.64 20.54 -8.33
C SER A 628 -4.15 20.59 -8.64
N GLY A 629 -3.57 19.42 -8.94
CA GLY A 629 -2.12 19.22 -9.02
C GLY A 629 -1.41 19.90 -10.19
N ASN A 630 -2.10 20.09 -11.32
CA ASN A 630 -1.52 20.72 -12.51
C ASN A 630 -2.38 21.88 -13.05
N ARG A 631 -3.03 22.64 -12.16
CA ARG A 631 -3.76 23.85 -12.54
C ARG A 631 -2.89 24.82 -13.32
N GLY A 632 -1.65 25.05 -12.87
CA GLY A 632 -0.72 25.97 -13.53
C GLY A 632 -0.44 25.58 -14.98
N GLY A 633 -0.24 24.29 -15.25
CA GLY A 633 0.01 23.77 -16.58
C GLY A 633 -1.22 23.85 -17.47
N GLN A 634 -2.40 23.54 -16.92
CA GLN A 634 -3.68 23.66 -17.62
C GLN A 634 -3.95 25.09 -18.10
N LEU A 635 -3.75 26.08 -17.23
CA LEU A 635 -3.93 27.50 -17.57
C LEU A 635 -2.94 27.94 -18.66
N GLN A 636 -1.68 27.50 -18.58
CA GLN A 636 -0.66 27.77 -19.60
C GLN A 636 -0.98 27.12 -20.95
N ALA A 637 -1.62 25.95 -20.94
CA ALA A 637 -2.08 25.26 -22.15
C ALA A 637 -3.34 25.88 -22.78
N GLY A 638 -3.95 26.89 -22.16
CA GLY A 638 -5.06 27.66 -22.72
C GLY A 638 -6.47 27.16 -22.37
N PHE A 639 -6.60 26.18 -21.46
CA PHE A 639 -7.88 25.63 -20.98
C PHE A 639 -8.65 26.57 -20.02
N ALA A 640 -8.33 27.86 -20.05
CA ALA A 640 -8.82 28.89 -19.14
C ALA A 640 -9.79 29.91 -19.79
N ARG A 641 -10.26 29.63 -21.02
CA ARG A 641 -11.08 30.57 -21.77
C ARG A 641 -12.47 29.99 -22.05
N SER A 642 -13.45 30.71 -21.52
CA SER A 642 -14.90 30.53 -21.62
C SER A 642 -15.49 29.51 -20.65
N THR A 643 -16.47 29.98 -19.88
CA THR A 643 -17.70 29.24 -19.64
C THR A 643 -18.21 28.81 -21.01
N THR A 644 -17.79 27.64 -21.48
CA THR A 644 -18.32 27.09 -22.72
C THR A 644 -19.83 27.07 -22.54
N ALA A 645 -20.54 27.79 -23.39
CA ALA A 645 -21.99 27.79 -23.37
C ALA A 645 -22.42 26.39 -23.85
N LEU A 646 -22.53 25.44 -22.91
CA LEU A 646 -22.79 24.02 -23.19
C LEU A 646 -24.11 23.82 -23.94
N ASP A 647 -25.02 24.80 -23.88
CA ASP A 647 -26.25 24.88 -24.68
C ASP A 647 -26.00 24.91 -26.20
N GLN A 648 -24.81 25.32 -26.63
CA GLN A 648 -24.40 25.36 -28.04
C GLN A 648 -23.52 24.17 -28.46
N ILE A 649 -23.16 23.31 -27.51
CA ILE A 649 -22.30 22.15 -27.73
C ILE A 649 -23.16 20.92 -28.06
N ARG A 650 -22.78 20.20 -29.12
CA ARG A 650 -23.44 18.98 -29.59
C ARG A 650 -22.60 17.73 -29.32
N ALA A 651 -21.27 17.87 -29.32
CA ALA A 651 -20.36 16.79 -28.95
C ALA A 651 -19.41 17.22 -27.84
N LEU A 652 -19.24 16.35 -26.84
CA LEU A 652 -18.36 16.58 -25.71
C LEU A 652 -17.32 15.46 -25.61
N ILE A 653 -16.04 15.83 -25.54
CA ILE A 653 -14.97 14.93 -25.09
C ILE A 653 -14.56 15.36 -23.69
N VAL A 654 -14.60 14.43 -22.74
CA VAL A 654 -14.21 14.68 -21.34
C VAL A 654 -13.03 13.77 -20.99
N VAL A 655 -11.93 14.34 -20.53
CA VAL A 655 -10.79 13.59 -19.97
C VAL A 655 -10.68 13.91 -18.50
N GLU A 656 -11.13 12.98 -17.65
CA GLU A 656 -11.36 13.30 -16.25
C GLU A 656 -11.33 12.07 -15.32
N THR A 657 -10.93 12.33 -14.08
CA THR A 657 -10.99 11.42 -12.94
C THR A 657 -12.23 11.64 -12.06
N ASP A 658 -12.74 12.86 -11.97
CA ASP A 658 -13.97 13.24 -11.26
C ASP A 658 -15.18 13.45 -12.21
N LEU A 659 -16.16 12.54 -12.16
CA LEU A 659 -17.19 12.44 -13.19
C LEU A 659 -18.40 13.38 -12.98
N ASP A 660 -18.37 14.26 -11.98
CA ASP A 660 -19.47 15.19 -11.69
C ASP A 660 -19.85 16.06 -12.90
N VAL A 661 -18.87 16.41 -13.74
CA VAL A 661 -19.08 17.19 -14.97
C VAL A 661 -19.99 16.48 -15.99
N LEU A 662 -20.16 15.16 -15.90
CA LEU A 662 -21.01 14.40 -16.82
C LEU A 662 -22.50 14.63 -16.58
N ALA A 663 -22.90 15.18 -15.44
CA ALA A 663 -24.29 15.61 -15.22
C ALA A 663 -24.73 16.66 -16.26
N GLU A 664 -23.80 17.51 -16.71
CA GLU A 664 -24.04 18.55 -17.72
C GLU A 664 -23.99 17.99 -19.15
N ALA A 665 -23.33 16.85 -19.35
CA ALA A 665 -23.15 16.19 -20.65
C ALA A 665 -24.46 15.61 -21.23
N ALA A 666 -25.51 15.42 -20.41
CA ALA A 666 -26.80 14.90 -20.84
C ALA A 666 -27.51 15.76 -21.92
N GLN A 667 -27.05 16.99 -22.13
CA GLN A 667 -27.58 17.92 -23.13
C GLN A 667 -26.96 17.73 -24.52
N CYS A 668 -25.84 17.00 -24.63
CA CYS A 668 -25.11 16.77 -25.86
C CYS A 668 -25.68 15.59 -26.67
N GLU A 669 -25.55 15.63 -28.00
CA GLU A 669 -25.93 14.53 -28.90
C GLU A 669 -24.91 13.39 -28.90
N PHE A 670 -23.70 13.66 -28.44
CA PHE A 670 -22.64 12.68 -28.32
C PHE A 670 -21.65 13.05 -27.19
N THR A 671 -21.34 12.10 -26.32
CA THR A 671 -20.34 12.26 -25.26
C THR A 671 -19.35 11.11 -25.27
N ALA A 672 -18.05 11.43 -25.37
CA ALA A 672 -16.96 10.49 -25.18
C ALA A 672 -16.17 10.83 -23.91
N VAL A 673 -15.89 9.84 -23.07
CA VAL A 673 -15.21 10.02 -21.79
C VAL A 673 -13.94 9.17 -21.73
N ILE A 674 -12.84 9.77 -21.30
CA ILE A 674 -11.59 9.08 -20.97
C ILE A 674 -11.41 9.18 -19.46
N THR A 675 -11.52 8.04 -18.77
CA THR A 675 -11.42 7.99 -17.30
C THR A 675 -10.86 6.64 -16.82
N PRO A 676 -10.09 6.59 -15.72
CA PRO A 676 -9.49 5.34 -15.24
C PRO A 676 -10.44 4.45 -14.41
N ASN A 677 -11.54 4.98 -13.88
CA ASN A 677 -12.44 4.28 -12.94
C ASN A 677 -13.88 4.18 -13.46
N GLN A 678 -14.57 3.13 -13.02
CA GLN A 678 -16.01 2.99 -13.15
C GLN A 678 -16.74 3.97 -12.24
N GLY A 679 -17.85 4.54 -12.72
CA GLY A 679 -18.74 5.41 -11.98
C GLY A 679 -20.18 5.30 -12.50
N VAL A 680 -21.15 5.72 -11.68
CA VAL A 680 -22.58 5.65 -12.04
C VAL A 680 -22.92 6.66 -13.14
N GLU A 681 -22.18 7.76 -13.14
CA GLU A 681 -22.25 8.90 -14.05
C GLU A 681 -21.89 8.51 -15.49
N LEU A 682 -21.10 7.44 -15.67
CA LEU A 682 -20.70 6.93 -16.99
C LEU A 682 -21.85 6.43 -17.84
N ALA A 683 -23.02 6.15 -17.26
CA ALA A 683 -24.22 5.83 -18.03
C ALA A 683 -24.66 6.98 -18.96
N ALA A 684 -24.23 8.22 -18.69
CA ALA A 684 -24.46 9.37 -19.55
C ALA A 684 -23.58 9.37 -20.82
N ALA A 685 -22.44 8.70 -20.80
CA ALA A 685 -21.49 8.67 -21.92
C ALA A 685 -21.90 7.68 -23.01
N ASP A 686 -21.65 8.02 -24.27
CA ASP A 686 -21.88 7.14 -25.42
C ASP A 686 -20.67 6.23 -25.68
N VAL A 687 -19.45 6.73 -25.41
CA VAL A 687 -18.21 5.97 -25.51
C VAL A 687 -17.32 6.26 -24.30
N ILE A 688 -16.74 5.20 -23.73
CA ILE A 688 -15.83 5.27 -22.59
C ILE A 688 -14.50 4.62 -22.98
N LEU A 689 -13.40 5.34 -22.77
CA LEU A 689 -12.04 4.82 -22.93
C LEU A 689 -11.36 4.70 -21.55
N PRO A 690 -10.68 3.57 -21.27
CA PRO A 690 -10.04 3.34 -19.98
C PRO A 690 -8.74 4.15 -19.88
N GLY A 691 -8.82 5.32 -19.25
CA GLY A 691 -7.70 6.21 -19.02
C GLY A 691 -6.75 5.76 -17.91
N SER A 692 -5.81 6.64 -17.56
CA SER A 692 -4.78 6.43 -16.54
C SER A 692 -4.84 7.49 -15.44
N HIS A 693 -4.42 7.13 -14.22
CA HIS A 693 -4.13 8.08 -13.16
C HIS A 693 -2.74 8.70 -13.28
N PHE A 694 -2.45 9.74 -12.47
CA PHE A 694 -1.15 10.42 -12.47
C PHE A 694 0.04 9.52 -12.10
N LEU A 695 -0.18 8.43 -11.34
CA LEU A 695 0.87 7.44 -11.02
C LEU A 695 1.12 6.43 -12.15
N GLU A 696 0.35 6.48 -13.23
CA GLU A 696 0.40 5.53 -14.34
C GLU A 696 0.90 6.15 -15.65
N THR A 697 1.22 7.44 -15.62
CA THR A 697 1.67 8.23 -16.76
C THR A 697 3.03 8.88 -16.47
N ASP A 698 3.77 9.15 -17.53
CA ASP A 698 5.02 9.92 -17.49
C ASP A 698 4.75 11.33 -18.04
N GLY A 699 5.41 12.34 -17.48
CA GLY A 699 5.26 13.71 -18.01
C GLY A 699 5.70 14.78 -17.04
N THR A 700 5.10 15.95 -17.19
CA THR A 700 5.36 17.10 -16.32
C THR A 700 4.09 17.77 -15.84
N ALA A 701 4.17 18.40 -14.67
CA ALA A 701 3.11 19.22 -14.10
C ALA A 701 3.69 20.53 -13.55
N VAL A 702 2.87 21.56 -13.46
CA VAL A 702 3.20 22.85 -12.86
C VAL A 702 2.35 23.04 -11.61
N ASN A 703 3.02 23.05 -10.47
CA ASN A 703 2.37 23.26 -9.18
C ASN A 703 2.00 24.74 -8.95
N PHE A 704 1.43 25.06 -7.79
CA PHE A 704 0.96 26.40 -7.45
C PHE A 704 2.07 27.47 -7.38
N GLU A 705 3.33 27.11 -7.18
CA GLU A 705 4.45 28.06 -7.18
C GLU A 705 5.07 28.25 -8.58
N GLY A 706 4.47 27.65 -9.62
CA GLY A 706 4.96 27.73 -10.99
C GLY A 706 6.16 26.82 -11.29
N ARG A 707 6.50 25.90 -10.37
CA ARG A 707 7.58 24.93 -10.57
C ARG A 707 7.11 23.82 -11.50
N VAL A 708 7.87 23.58 -12.56
CA VAL A 708 7.72 22.38 -13.40
C VAL A 708 8.29 21.19 -12.63
N GLN A 709 7.46 20.19 -12.40
CA GLN A 709 7.78 18.97 -11.69
C GLN A 709 7.64 17.77 -12.61
N LYS A 710 8.48 16.76 -12.36
CA LYS A 710 8.50 15.54 -13.14
C LYS A 710 7.53 14.52 -12.56
N LEU A 711 6.76 13.89 -13.43
CA LEU A 711 5.97 12.71 -13.14
C LEU A 711 6.70 11.54 -13.77
N ASN A 712 7.07 10.57 -12.95
CA ASN A 712 7.54 9.28 -13.41
C ASN A 712 6.45 8.25 -13.15
N ARG A 713 6.19 7.40 -14.15
CA ARG A 713 5.22 6.32 -14.07
C ARG A 713 5.63 5.30 -13.01
N VAL A 714 4.77 5.11 -12.02
CA VAL A 714 4.96 4.19 -10.89
C VAL A 714 4.31 2.84 -11.17
N LEU A 715 3.09 2.87 -11.71
CA LEU A 715 2.26 1.71 -12.01
C LEU A 715 1.96 1.60 -13.50
N THR A 716 1.57 0.41 -13.95
CA THR A 716 1.06 0.21 -15.30
C THR A 716 -0.47 0.22 -15.27
N PRO A 717 -1.14 1.00 -16.15
CA PRO A 717 -2.60 1.04 -16.19
C PRO A 717 -3.16 -0.34 -16.63
N PRO A 718 -4.30 -0.80 -16.08
CA PRO A 718 -4.88 -2.10 -16.42
C PRO A 718 -5.26 -2.26 -17.90
N SER A 719 -5.58 -1.17 -18.58
CA SER A 719 -5.85 -1.12 -20.03
C SER A 719 -4.59 -1.29 -20.89
N GLY A 720 -3.40 -1.18 -20.27
CA GLY A 720 -2.11 -1.22 -20.94
C GLY A 720 -1.76 0.02 -21.76
N LYS A 721 -2.58 1.09 -21.71
CA LYS A 721 -2.29 2.39 -22.34
C LYS A 721 -2.58 3.54 -21.40
N ASP A 722 -1.73 4.56 -21.43
CA ASP A 722 -1.97 5.81 -20.71
C ASP A 722 -2.82 6.81 -21.53
N ASN A 723 -3.21 7.93 -20.90
CA ASN A 723 -4.01 8.96 -21.56
C ASN A 723 -3.29 9.55 -22.78
N LEU A 724 -1.96 9.75 -22.73
CA LEU A 724 -1.20 10.35 -23.82
C LEU A 724 -1.21 9.45 -25.06
N GLU A 725 -1.06 8.13 -24.88
CA GLU A 725 -1.16 7.14 -25.94
C GLU A 725 -2.58 7.10 -26.53
N LEU A 726 -3.62 7.10 -25.69
CA LEU A 726 -5.02 7.11 -26.13
C LEU A 726 -5.34 8.36 -26.96
N LEU A 727 -4.94 9.54 -26.48
CA LEU A 727 -5.15 10.81 -27.18
C LEU A 727 -4.40 10.89 -28.50
N THR A 728 -3.20 10.30 -28.56
CA THR A 728 -2.43 10.20 -29.80
C THR A 728 -3.17 9.36 -30.85
N TRP A 729 -3.71 8.22 -30.44
CA TRP A 729 -4.50 7.35 -31.32
C TRP A 729 -5.79 8.03 -31.79
N LEU A 730 -6.49 8.70 -30.89
CA LEU A 730 -7.71 9.42 -31.21
C LEU A 730 -7.45 10.55 -32.24
N GLY A 731 -6.37 11.31 -32.06
CA GLY A 731 -5.95 12.34 -33.01
C GLY A 731 -5.63 11.79 -34.40
N GLN A 732 -4.92 10.66 -34.48
CA GLN A 732 -4.60 9.99 -35.75
C GLN A 732 -5.88 9.51 -36.47
N ALA A 733 -6.82 8.94 -35.72
CA ALA A 733 -8.09 8.47 -36.27
C ALA A 733 -8.90 9.62 -36.89
N VAL A 734 -9.04 10.75 -36.17
CA VAL A 734 -9.75 11.94 -36.67
C VAL A 734 -9.07 12.52 -37.92
N GLN A 735 -7.74 12.65 -37.93
CA GLN A 735 -7.00 13.15 -39.10
C GLN A 735 -7.19 12.26 -40.33
N SER A 736 -7.12 10.93 -40.15
CA SER A 736 -7.26 9.97 -41.25
C SER A 736 -8.64 10.04 -41.93
N ARG A 737 -9.70 10.34 -41.16
CA ARG A 737 -11.07 10.49 -41.66
C ARG A 737 -11.26 11.80 -42.41
N LYS A 738 -10.72 12.92 -41.92
CA LYS A 738 -10.70 14.20 -42.66
C LYS A 738 -10.02 14.08 -44.03
N ALA A 739 -8.90 13.34 -44.12
CA ALA A 739 -8.20 13.11 -45.40
C ALA A 739 -9.04 12.30 -46.42
N LYS A 740 -9.86 11.35 -45.95
CA LYS A 740 -10.78 10.57 -46.80
C LYS A 740 -11.98 11.40 -47.29
N VAL A 741 -12.50 12.31 -46.47
CA VAL A 741 -13.60 13.21 -46.86
C VAL A 741 -13.11 14.29 -47.84
N GLY A 742 -11.93 14.87 -47.60
CA GLY A 742 -11.34 15.89 -48.49
C GLY A 742 -10.90 15.39 -49.87
N SER A 743 -10.69 14.08 -50.04
CA SER A 743 -10.36 13.45 -51.32
C SER A 743 -11.59 13.00 -52.13
N GLY A 744 -12.80 13.20 -51.61
CA GLY A 744 -14.07 12.90 -52.30
C GLY A 744 -14.53 13.92 -53.35
N ILE A 745 -13.83 15.06 -53.49
CA ILE A 745 -14.07 16.07 -54.54
C ILE A 745 -12.88 16.04 -55.52
N GLY A 746 -12.74 14.94 -56.24
CA GLY A 746 -11.69 14.76 -57.24
C GLY A 746 -12.17 13.81 -58.32
N GLY A 747 -12.57 14.37 -59.46
CA GLY A 747 -13.00 13.60 -60.63
C GLY A 747 -12.00 12.51 -60.99
N ASN A 748 -12.53 11.31 -61.22
CA ASN A 748 -11.84 10.12 -61.68
C ASN A 748 -10.89 10.41 -62.87
N PRO A 749 -9.55 10.29 -62.75
CA PRO A 749 -8.64 10.44 -63.86
C PRO A 749 -8.09 9.10 -64.37
N GLN A 750 -8.84 8.00 -64.27
CA GLN A 750 -8.44 6.72 -64.87
C GLN A 750 -9.59 6.07 -65.66
N ALA A 751 -9.93 6.69 -66.79
CA ALA A 751 -10.67 6.00 -67.87
C ALA A 751 -10.33 6.58 -69.26
N VAL A 752 -9.05 6.88 -69.54
CA VAL A 752 -8.55 7.00 -70.92
C VAL A 752 -7.10 6.53 -70.94
N GLN A 753 -6.89 5.22 -71.07
CA GLN A 753 -5.87 4.64 -71.97
C GLN A 753 -5.87 3.11 -71.90
N LYS A 754 -5.98 2.52 -73.11
CA LYS A 754 -5.65 1.15 -73.54
C LYS A 754 -6.75 0.08 -73.51
N LYS A 755 -7.29 -0.08 -74.73
CA LYS A 755 -7.87 -1.26 -75.41
C LYS A 755 -9.20 -1.81 -74.93
#